data_AF-A0A3A9JZA6-F1
#
_entry.id   AF-A0A3A9JZA6-F1
#
_cell.length_a   1.000
_cell.length_b   1.000
_cell.length_c   1.000
_cell.angle_alpha   90.00
_cell.angle_beta   90.00
_cell.angle_gamma   90.00
#
_symmetry.space_group_name_H-M   'P 1'
#
loop_
_entity.id
_entity.type
_entity.pdbx_description
1 polymer ?
#
loop_
_entity_poly.entity_id
_entity_poly.type
_entity_poly.pdbx_seq_one_letter_code
_entity_poly.pdbx_strand_id
1 'polypeptide(L)'
;MIWVLISMVFLIILVKKSRYLNRIINSKFNKFYQLKMSNIIDPIYNILNVCKAKLFVLCEKFNNLLKSIVILFLTFTGVFWILYFVLPSNFNGINILGYFNFNYLILNSILTTVLTVLGVIISISITLLLFTYRQYSSFALSINNIVSRARMPILFFFITGQCIAYLALITFEFPTKINNTYIEQYYINNIARFDVAIILIVIVIFLTFRLFKNLILESNVISNVRSLSVQIDSQHKRIIFYNNKNMKKLMGVYENVRFSLEGFFQLLIILGKNNMDTELDKELKKWIGNRVSYILNDPIHPIFNKKQVLVHLLEVHSFVFVNYYKDILNQHMYLVLELYNKDKIDLANSVLAEYFNLLPSIDPKTESKEIRSELKQLRGDYFTSLDQLAVYLYQKKRYSLSYFLNEIIEKISLGRVKKKENNGYFSIVSTILQLAVENKDLKTTIDISHVLARKANTAIDEDEEVQTGFREKYNIKSAFKRIESKSVIESKKSSVLIMLQGLLKSIEISNHETVGFFIKFLSNNIEPKIIEPAINEFINHINNGIAIEYYDEFVREGTKLKYTFDYNQNTKEYCLKKMILLLYSQNMHIIENKINLNYEKAIAINTEPLRIDNRYLKHLINRIVSCSEYYALNCLDDRIFMDGIYRDLTYKNLVDLGKS
;
A
#
# COMPACT_ATOMS: atom_id res chain seq x y z
N MET A 1 -27.60 -4.11 50.50
CA MET A 1 -26.78 -3.11 51.24
C MET A 1 -25.31 -3.51 51.38
N ILE A 2 -25.00 -4.71 51.90
CA ILE A 2 -23.61 -5.18 52.11
C ILE A 2 -22.80 -5.25 50.81
N TRP A 3 -23.38 -5.75 49.71
CA TRP A 3 -22.71 -5.77 48.40
C TRP A 3 -22.42 -4.37 47.82
N VAL A 4 -23.28 -3.38 48.09
CA VAL A 4 -23.06 -1.98 47.69
C VAL A 4 -21.91 -1.38 48.50
N LEU A 5 -21.86 -1.66 49.81
CA LEU A 5 -20.75 -1.27 50.68
C LEU A 5 -19.43 -1.93 50.28
N ILE A 6 -19.42 -3.23 49.95
CA ILE A 6 -18.25 -3.95 49.46
C ILE A 6 -17.79 -3.35 48.11
N SER A 7 -18.71 -3.08 47.19
CA SER A 7 -18.39 -2.47 45.90
C SER A 7 -17.85 -1.04 46.04
N MET A 8 -18.42 -0.22 46.94
CA MET A 8 -17.90 1.13 47.27
C MET A 8 -16.52 1.08 47.92
N VAL A 9 -16.29 0.16 48.86
CA VAL A 9 -14.99 -0.02 49.52
C VAL A 9 -13.95 -0.48 48.51
N PHE A 10 -14.29 -1.42 47.62
CA PHE A 10 -13.41 -1.86 46.54
C PHE A 10 -13.07 -0.73 45.57
N LEU A 11 -14.04 0.17 45.30
CA LEU A 11 -13.87 1.35 44.45
C LEU A 11 -12.97 2.42 45.09
N ILE A 12 -13.11 2.66 46.39
CA ILE A 12 -12.23 3.55 47.17
C ILE A 12 -10.80 2.99 47.19
N ILE A 13 -10.65 1.67 47.33
CA ILE A 13 -9.34 0.99 47.30
C ILE A 13 -8.70 1.12 45.91
N LEU A 14 -9.44 0.92 44.82
CA LEU A 14 -8.92 1.07 43.45
C LEU A 14 -8.48 2.52 43.14
N VAL A 15 -9.27 3.51 43.54
CA VAL A 15 -8.94 4.94 43.36
C VAL A 15 -7.72 5.34 44.21
N LYS A 16 -7.63 4.86 45.46
CA LYS A 16 -6.45 5.07 46.31
C LYS A 16 -5.20 4.39 45.73
N LYS A 17 -5.32 3.15 45.24
CA LYS A 17 -4.21 2.38 44.65
C LYS A 17 -3.69 3.02 43.36
N SER A 18 -4.58 3.58 42.53
CA SER A 18 -4.22 4.39 41.34
C SER A 18 -3.43 5.65 41.72
N ARG A 19 -3.89 6.43 42.70
CA ARG A 19 -3.16 7.61 43.19
C ARG A 19 -1.82 7.25 43.83
N TYR A 20 -1.74 6.11 44.52
CA TYR A 20 -0.54 5.60 45.16
C TYR A 20 0.50 5.13 44.12
N LEU A 21 0.08 4.40 43.08
CA LEU A 21 0.92 4.06 41.93
C LEU A 21 1.46 5.31 41.24
N ASN A 22 0.63 6.33 41.05
CA ASN A 22 1.06 7.62 40.47
C ASN A 22 2.11 8.33 41.33
N ARG A 23 2.01 8.24 42.66
CA ARG A 23 3.01 8.78 43.60
C ARG A 23 4.31 7.98 43.59
N ILE A 24 4.26 6.65 43.51
CA ILE A 24 5.46 5.80 43.42
C ILE A 24 6.21 6.03 42.10
N ILE A 25 5.48 6.13 40.99
CA ILE A 25 6.08 6.40 39.69
C ILE A 25 6.78 7.76 39.73
N ASN A 26 6.12 8.81 40.25
CA ASN A 26 6.75 10.13 40.38
C ASN A 26 7.93 10.15 41.37
N SER A 27 7.89 9.39 42.47
CA SER A 27 8.98 9.40 43.46
C SER A 27 10.20 8.61 43.02
N LYS A 28 10.02 7.46 42.36
CA LYS A 28 11.14 6.66 41.83
C LYS A 28 11.81 7.33 40.63
N PHE A 29 11.05 8.03 39.78
CA PHE A 29 11.62 8.77 38.65
C PHE A 29 12.42 10.01 39.08
N ASN A 30 11.94 10.75 40.09
CA ASN A 30 12.70 11.89 40.63
C ASN A 30 14.00 11.45 41.32
N LYS A 31 14.05 10.23 41.87
CA LYS A 31 15.30 9.62 42.39
C LYS A 31 16.28 9.22 41.28
N PHE A 32 15.80 8.83 40.10
CA PHE A 32 16.65 8.51 38.94
C PHE A 32 17.29 9.77 38.33
N TYR A 33 16.65 10.94 38.51
CA TYR A 33 17.08 12.24 37.98
C TYR A 33 18.32 12.84 38.67
N GLN A 34 18.70 12.37 39.86
CA GLN A 34 19.87 12.89 40.59
C GLN A 34 21.22 12.34 40.07
N LEU A 35 21.22 11.43 39.10
CA LEU A 35 22.45 10.88 38.49
C LEU A 35 22.75 11.59 37.16
N LYS A 36 23.85 12.35 37.18
CA LYS A 36 24.25 13.37 36.21
C LYS A 36 25.01 12.75 35.02
N MET A 37 24.39 12.67 33.84
CA MET A 37 25.06 12.40 32.55
C MET A 37 24.30 13.12 31.41
N SER A 38 24.77 14.31 31.01
CA SER A 38 23.92 15.31 30.33
C SER A 38 23.82 15.22 28.80
N ASN A 39 24.53 14.33 28.10
CA ASN A 39 24.63 14.48 26.63
C ASN A 39 23.95 13.37 25.80
N ILE A 40 23.49 12.28 26.43
CA ILE A 40 22.71 11.20 25.77
C ILE A 40 21.25 11.20 26.22
N ILE A 41 20.96 11.83 27.36
CA ILE A 41 19.66 11.74 28.02
C ILE A 41 18.63 12.67 27.39
N ASP A 42 19.00 13.82 26.83
CA ASP A 42 18.04 14.81 26.29
C ASP A 42 17.11 14.27 25.17
N PRO A 43 17.58 13.53 24.14
CA PRO A 43 16.69 12.93 23.16
C PRO A 43 15.83 11.80 23.75
N ILE A 44 16.39 11.00 24.66
CA ILE A 44 15.65 9.94 25.38
C ILE A 44 14.59 10.57 26.31
N TYR A 45 14.89 11.72 26.90
CA TYR A 45 14.02 12.50 27.77
C TYR A 45 12.86 13.12 26.99
N ASN A 46 13.11 13.65 25.80
CA ASN A 46 12.06 14.13 24.91
C ASN A 46 11.13 12.99 24.46
N ILE A 47 11.69 11.82 24.11
CA ILE A 47 10.88 10.63 23.80
C ILE A 47 10.07 10.16 25.02
N LEU A 48 10.70 10.08 26.19
CA LEU A 48 10.04 9.70 27.45
C LEU A 48 8.95 10.69 27.85
N ASN A 49 9.14 11.99 27.64
CA ASN A 49 8.14 13.01 27.93
C ASN A 49 6.95 12.96 26.96
N VAL A 50 7.20 12.71 25.67
CA VAL A 50 6.13 12.47 24.69
C VAL A 50 5.36 11.19 25.03
N CYS A 51 6.06 10.11 25.41
CA CYS A 51 5.44 8.89 25.91
C CYS A 51 4.63 9.16 27.19
N LYS A 52 5.18 9.87 28.17
CA LYS A 52 4.52 10.24 29.44
C LYS A 52 3.28 11.09 29.20
N ALA A 53 3.34 12.07 28.30
CA ALA A 53 2.19 12.89 27.93
C ALA A 53 1.11 12.05 27.24
N LYS A 54 1.47 11.16 26.30
CA LYS A 54 0.51 10.24 25.66
C LYS A 54 -0.12 9.27 26.67
N LEU A 55 0.68 8.73 27.58
CA LEU A 55 0.23 7.79 28.63
C LEU A 55 -0.65 8.50 29.66
N PHE A 56 -0.33 9.74 30.02
CA PHE A 56 -1.15 10.57 30.90
C PHE A 56 -2.50 10.90 30.27
N VAL A 57 -2.52 11.32 29.00
CA VAL A 57 -3.77 11.59 28.27
C VAL A 57 -4.61 10.31 28.09
N LEU A 58 -3.98 9.17 27.85
CA LEU A 58 -4.66 7.87 27.82
C LEU A 58 -5.26 7.51 29.18
N CYS A 59 -4.49 7.66 30.27
CA CYS A 59 -4.94 7.43 31.64
C CYS A 59 -6.08 8.38 32.03
N GLU A 60 -6.03 9.64 31.63
CA GLU A 60 -7.08 10.63 31.90
C GLU A 60 -8.36 10.30 31.13
N LYS A 61 -8.26 9.97 29.84
CA LYS A 61 -9.40 9.50 29.03
C LYS A 61 -10.00 8.21 29.60
N PHE A 62 -9.16 7.26 30.01
CA PHE A 62 -9.60 6.01 30.63
C PHE A 62 -10.28 6.25 31.99
N ASN A 63 -9.74 7.16 32.81
CA ASN A 63 -10.31 7.54 34.09
C ASN A 63 -11.65 8.27 33.91
N ASN A 64 -11.78 9.14 32.91
CA ASN A 64 -13.05 9.81 32.60
C ASN A 64 -14.09 8.82 32.06
N LEU A 65 -13.69 7.82 31.27
CA LEU A 65 -14.55 6.75 30.81
C LEU A 65 -15.01 5.85 31.98
N LEU A 66 -14.09 5.44 32.87
CA LEU A 66 -14.41 4.71 34.09
C LEU A 66 -15.34 5.51 35.00
N LYS A 67 -15.08 6.80 35.22
CA LYS A 67 -15.98 7.67 35.98
C LYS A 67 -17.36 7.74 35.33
N SER A 68 -17.45 7.87 34.02
CA SER A 68 -18.74 7.91 33.31
C SER A 68 -19.50 6.58 33.45
N ILE A 69 -18.82 5.43 33.33
CA ILE A 69 -19.42 4.10 33.55
C ILE A 69 -19.87 3.94 35.02
N VAL A 70 -19.05 4.37 35.98
CA VAL A 70 -19.36 4.27 37.41
C VAL A 70 -20.52 5.20 37.79
N ILE A 71 -20.55 6.43 37.27
CA ILE A 71 -21.67 7.36 37.49
C ILE A 71 -22.95 6.77 36.89
N LEU A 72 -22.89 6.26 35.65
CA LEU A 72 -24.05 5.61 35.03
C LEU A 72 -24.50 4.37 35.82
N PHE A 73 -23.55 3.57 36.32
CA PHE A 73 -23.83 2.43 37.19
C PHE A 73 -24.53 2.88 38.47
N LEU A 74 -24.01 3.90 39.16
CA LEU A 74 -24.55 4.41 40.43
C LEU A 74 -25.91 5.10 40.25
N THR A 75 -26.09 5.90 39.20
CA THR A 75 -27.38 6.54 38.93
C THR A 75 -28.43 5.50 38.57
N PHE A 76 -28.09 4.51 37.74
CA PHE A 76 -29.04 3.49 37.32
C PHE A 76 -29.37 2.50 38.44
N THR A 77 -28.39 2.08 39.25
CA THR A 77 -28.65 1.28 40.45
C THR A 77 -29.39 2.08 41.53
N GLY A 78 -29.14 3.38 41.65
CA GLY A 78 -29.92 4.27 42.51
C GLY A 78 -31.39 4.35 42.07
N VAL A 79 -31.64 4.61 40.79
CA VAL A 79 -32.99 4.61 40.19
C VAL A 79 -33.65 3.24 40.36
N PHE A 80 -32.90 2.15 40.18
CA PHE A 80 -33.38 0.78 40.38
C PHE A 80 -33.83 0.52 41.82
N TRP A 81 -33.02 0.89 42.80
CA TRP A 81 -33.37 0.73 44.22
C TRP A 81 -34.54 1.62 44.62
N ILE A 82 -34.59 2.84 44.09
CA ILE A 82 -35.73 3.75 44.26
C ILE A 82 -36.99 3.11 43.69
N LEU A 83 -36.96 2.61 42.45
CA LEU A 83 -38.11 1.92 41.85
C LEU A 83 -38.51 0.70 42.67
N TYR A 84 -37.57 -0.13 43.11
CA TYR A 84 -37.87 -1.34 43.88
C TYR A 84 -38.52 -1.06 45.25
N PHE A 85 -38.01 -0.07 45.99
CA PHE A 85 -38.48 0.24 47.34
C PHE A 85 -39.63 1.26 47.41
N VAL A 86 -39.75 2.16 46.44
CA VAL A 86 -40.77 3.23 46.45
C VAL A 86 -42.07 2.78 45.76
N LEU A 87 -42.02 1.92 44.74
CA LEU A 87 -43.23 1.42 44.07
C LEU A 87 -44.23 0.63 44.94
N PRO A 88 -43.83 -0.22 45.91
CA PRO A 88 -44.79 -1.03 46.67
C PRO A 88 -45.66 -0.23 47.65
N SER A 89 -45.37 1.05 47.92
CA SER A 89 -46.02 1.78 49.01
C SER A 89 -47.21 2.65 48.62
N ASN A 90 -47.38 3.12 47.37
CA ASN A 90 -48.45 4.09 47.03
C ASN A 90 -48.83 4.25 45.53
N PHE A 91 -48.40 3.37 44.61
CA PHE A 91 -48.58 3.64 43.18
C PHE A 91 -49.74 2.83 42.54
N ASN A 92 -50.93 3.43 42.42
CA ASN A 92 -52.03 2.95 41.56
C ASN A 92 -51.73 3.26 40.07
N GLY A 93 -50.54 2.88 39.59
CA GLY A 93 -50.14 3.06 38.20
C GLY A 93 -50.98 2.18 37.26
N ILE A 94 -50.95 2.52 35.96
CA ILE A 94 -51.66 1.84 34.86
C ILE A 94 -51.56 0.33 35.04
N ASN A 95 -52.66 -0.28 35.45
CA ASN A 95 -52.74 -1.70 35.76
C ASN A 95 -52.76 -2.51 34.45
N ILE A 96 -51.62 -2.57 33.75
CA ILE A 96 -51.49 -3.27 32.45
C ILE A 96 -51.86 -4.75 32.66
N LEU A 97 -51.42 -5.33 33.78
CA LEU A 97 -51.77 -6.67 34.20
C LEU A 97 -53.14 -6.79 34.86
N GLY A 98 -53.69 -5.73 35.48
CA GLY A 98 -55.03 -5.76 36.07
C GLY A 98 -56.15 -6.05 35.06
N TYR A 99 -55.90 -5.82 33.76
CA TYR A 99 -56.80 -6.20 32.67
C TYR A 99 -56.75 -7.69 32.30
N PHE A 100 -55.66 -8.38 32.61
CA PHE A 100 -55.47 -9.80 32.34
C PHE A 100 -55.39 -10.51 33.69
N ASN A 101 -56.50 -11.12 34.14
CA ASN A 101 -56.56 -11.93 35.37
C ASN A 101 -55.66 -13.17 35.27
N PHE A 102 -54.34 -12.97 35.26
CA PHE A 102 -53.36 -14.04 35.16
C PHE A 102 -53.31 -14.78 36.49
N ASN A 103 -53.40 -16.11 36.40
CA ASN A 103 -53.14 -16.96 37.55
C ASN A 103 -51.68 -16.74 38.01
N TYR A 104 -51.49 -16.43 39.30
CA TYR A 104 -50.20 -16.12 39.90
C TYR A 104 -49.17 -17.26 39.75
N LEU A 105 -49.62 -18.52 39.72
CA LEU A 105 -48.76 -19.68 39.46
C LEU A 105 -48.17 -19.62 38.05
N ILE A 106 -48.98 -19.19 37.08
CA ILE A 106 -48.56 -19.00 35.69
C ILE A 106 -47.56 -17.85 35.63
N LEU A 107 -47.81 -16.73 36.31
CA LEU A 107 -46.88 -15.59 36.33
C LEU A 107 -45.51 -15.96 36.92
N ASN A 108 -45.48 -16.66 38.06
CA ASN A 108 -44.22 -17.11 38.65
C ASN A 108 -43.49 -18.13 37.75
N SER A 109 -44.24 -19.03 37.10
CA SER A 109 -43.68 -19.94 36.10
C SER A 109 -43.10 -19.18 34.90
N ILE A 110 -43.74 -18.12 34.43
CA ILE A 110 -43.24 -17.26 33.35
C ILE A 110 -41.95 -16.56 33.79
N LEU A 111 -41.92 -15.94 34.98
CA LEU A 111 -40.75 -15.21 35.46
C LEU A 111 -39.54 -16.12 35.67
N THR A 112 -39.74 -17.30 36.27
CA THR A 112 -38.69 -18.31 36.44
C THR A 112 -38.19 -18.84 35.09
N THR A 113 -39.09 -19.10 34.14
CA THR A 113 -38.72 -19.49 32.77
C THR A 113 -37.91 -18.38 32.10
N VAL A 114 -38.35 -17.12 32.16
CA VAL A 114 -37.61 -15.98 31.60
C VAL A 114 -36.24 -15.84 32.24
N LEU A 115 -36.10 -16.03 33.56
CA LEU A 115 -34.81 -16.00 34.25
C LEU A 115 -33.86 -17.07 33.68
N THR A 116 -34.35 -18.31 33.48
CA THR A 116 -33.53 -19.39 32.89
C THR A 116 -33.14 -19.09 31.43
N VAL A 117 -34.07 -18.57 30.63
CA VAL A 117 -33.82 -18.20 29.22
C VAL A 117 -32.81 -17.05 29.13
N LEU A 118 -32.92 -16.03 30.00
CA LEU A 118 -31.94 -14.93 30.06
C LEU A 118 -30.55 -15.44 30.44
N GLY A 119 -30.44 -16.41 31.35
CA GLY A 119 -29.18 -17.08 31.68
C GLY A 119 -28.52 -17.74 30.46
N VAL A 120 -29.32 -18.46 29.66
CA VAL A 120 -28.87 -19.08 28.41
C VAL A 120 -28.45 -18.02 27.38
N ILE A 121 -29.27 -16.97 27.20
CA ILE A 121 -28.99 -15.86 26.28
C ILE A 121 -27.66 -15.17 26.64
N ILE A 122 -27.40 -14.91 27.92
CA ILE A 122 -26.13 -14.32 28.37
C ILE A 122 -24.97 -15.25 28.03
N SER A 123 -25.08 -16.54 28.31
CA SER A 123 -24.04 -17.52 27.98
C SER A 123 -23.70 -17.52 26.48
N ILE A 124 -24.72 -17.60 25.62
CA ILE A 124 -24.55 -17.55 24.16
C ILE A 124 -23.95 -16.21 23.72
N SER A 125 -24.42 -15.10 24.29
CA SER A 125 -23.95 -13.74 23.96
C SER A 125 -22.48 -13.54 24.32
N ILE A 126 -22.03 -14.09 25.46
CA ILE A 126 -20.62 -14.07 25.87
C ILE A 126 -19.77 -14.88 24.88
N THR A 127 -20.20 -16.09 24.53
CA THR A 127 -19.46 -16.94 23.58
C THR A 127 -19.35 -16.28 22.22
N LEU A 128 -20.44 -15.72 21.67
CA LEU A 128 -20.41 -14.99 20.40
C LEU A 128 -19.55 -13.74 20.46
N LEU A 129 -19.59 -13.00 21.57
CA LEU A 129 -18.73 -11.83 21.74
C LEU A 129 -17.25 -12.21 21.81
N LEU A 130 -16.90 -13.28 22.53
CA LEU A 130 -15.52 -13.78 22.58
C LEU A 130 -15.05 -14.26 21.22
N PHE A 131 -15.90 -14.98 20.48
CA PHE A 131 -15.59 -15.41 19.12
C PHE A 131 -15.37 -14.22 18.19
N THR A 132 -16.30 -13.26 18.19
CA THR A 132 -16.25 -12.04 17.37
C THR A 132 -15.03 -11.19 17.74
N TYR A 133 -14.74 -11.03 19.03
CA TYR A 133 -13.55 -10.34 19.52
C TYR A 133 -12.27 -11.04 19.07
N ARG A 134 -12.20 -12.37 19.16
CA ARG A 134 -11.05 -13.15 18.70
C ARG A 134 -10.85 -12.98 17.20
N GLN A 135 -11.91 -13.10 16.41
CA GLN A 135 -11.91 -12.81 14.96
C GLN A 135 -11.33 -11.42 14.71
N TYR A 136 -11.86 -10.38 15.36
CA TYR A 136 -11.41 -9.01 15.15
C TYR A 136 -9.96 -8.77 15.58
N SER A 137 -9.57 -9.30 16.73
CA SER A 137 -8.19 -9.20 17.22
C SER A 137 -7.20 -9.83 16.25
N SER A 138 -7.62 -10.87 15.50
CA SER A 138 -6.82 -11.49 14.46
C SER A 138 -6.80 -10.73 13.13
N PHE A 139 -7.73 -9.80 12.90
CA PHE A 139 -7.92 -9.12 11.60
C PHE A 139 -7.36 -7.71 11.53
N ALA A 140 -7.36 -6.94 12.63
CA ALA A 140 -6.74 -5.62 12.71
C ALA A 140 -6.69 -5.11 14.15
N LEU A 141 -5.47 -4.95 14.72
CA LEU A 141 -5.26 -4.28 16.00
C LEU A 141 -5.51 -2.76 15.92
N SER A 142 -5.53 -2.18 14.72
CA SER A 142 -5.55 -0.73 14.49
C SER A 142 -6.94 -0.10 14.39
N ILE A 143 -8.03 -0.87 14.44
CA ILE A 143 -9.40 -0.31 14.42
C ILE A 143 -9.68 0.38 15.75
N ASN A 144 -9.41 1.69 15.80
CA ASN A 144 -9.63 2.61 16.92
C ASN A 144 -11.11 2.73 17.39
N ASN A 145 -12.01 1.92 16.82
CA ASN A 145 -13.43 1.87 17.13
C ASN A 145 -13.84 0.71 18.05
N ILE A 146 -12.89 0.02 18.71
CA ILE A 146 -13.20 -0.97 19.75
C ILE A 146 -14.16 -0.38 20.79
N VAL A 147 -13.98 0.89 21.18
CA VAL A 147 -14.85 1.55 22.17
C VAL A 147 -16.26 1.81 21.64
N SER A 148 -16.44 2.22 20.39
CA SER A 148 -17.78 2.47 19.83
C SER A 148 -18.54 1.16 19.57
N ARG A 149 -17.83 0.09 19.21
CA ARG A 149 -18.39 -1.26 19.03
C ARG A 149 -18.69 -1.96 20.36
N ALA A 150 -17.84 -1.79 21.37
CA ALA A 150 -18.04 -2.36 22.71
C ALA A 150 -19.21 -1.73 23.50
N ARG A 151 -19.70 -0.54 23.11
CA ARG A 151 -20.82 0.13 23.80
C ARG A 151 -22.08 -0.72 23.83
N MET A 152 -22.45 -1.36 22.72
CA MET A 152 -23.69 -2.14 22.63
C MET A 152 -23.64 -3.40 23.51
N PRO A 153 -22.58 -4.22 23.47
CA PRO A 153 -22.45 -5.34 24.39
C PRO A 153 -22.36 -4.94 25.86
N ILE A 154 -21.63 -3.85 26.19
CA ILE A 154 -21.55 -3.36 27.58
C ILE A 154 -22.95 -2.95 28.08
N LEU A 155 -23.70 -2.20 27.28
CA LEU A 155 -25.06 -1.77 27.62
C LEU A 155 -26.01 -2.97 27.74
N PHE A 156 -25.88 -3.96 26.85
CA PHE A 156 -26.64 -5.21 26.91
C PHE A 156 -26.38 -5.96 28.21
N PHE A 157 -25.12 -6.33 28.51
CA PHE A 157 -24.78 -7.09 29.72
C PHE A 157 -25.16 -6.36 31.00
N PHE A 158 -25.04 -5.04 30.98
CA PHE A 158 -25.42 -4.21 32.12
C PHE A 158 -26.93 -4.27 32.36
N ILE A 159 -27.76 -4.02 31.34
CA ILE A 159 -29.22 -4.03 31.47
C ILE A 159 -29.76 -5.44 31.75
N THR A 160 -29.21 -6.47 31.10
CA THR A 160 -29.61 -7.86 31.35
C THR A 160 -29.25 -8.29 32.77
N GLY A 161 -28.08 -7.89 33.29
CA GLY A 161 -27.68 -8.17 34.66
C GLY A 161 -28.62 -7.55 35.68
N GLN A 162 -29.06 -6.31 35.46
CA GLN A 162 -30.06 -5.65 36.30
C GLN A 162 -31.43 -6.32 36.20
N CYS A 163 -31.86 -6.70 34.99
CA CYS A 163 -33.11 -7.43 34.80
C CYS A 163 -33.11 -8.77 35.55
N ILE A 164 -32.03 -9.54 35.46
CA ILE A 164 -31.88 -10.80 36.21
C ILE A 164 -31.91 -10.54 37.72
N ALA A 165 -31.19 -9.54 38.21
CA ALA A 165 -31.20 -9.20 39.63
C ALA A 165 -32.61 -8.80 40.11
N TYR A 166 -33.36 -8.04 39.31
CA TYR A 166 -34.74 -7.65 39.60
C TYR A 166 -35.68 -8.86 39.68
N LEU A 167 -35.62 -9.72 38.65
CA LEU A 167 -36.44 -10.92 38.56
C LEU A 167 -36.10 -11.91 39.68
N ALA A 168 -34.82 -12.05 40.03
CA ALA A 168 -34.37 -12.88 41.15
C ALA A 168 -34.90 -12.38 42.50
N LEU A 169 -34.92 -11.05 42.72
CA LEU A 169 -35.47 -10.47 43.94
C LEU A 169 -36.98 -10.71 44.06
N ILE A 170 -37.74 -10.48 42.98
CA ILE A 170 -39.19 -10.73 42.96
C ILE A 170 -39.50 -12.21 43.18
N THR A 171 -38.75 -13.12 42.55
CA THR A 171 -38.95 -14.57 42.70
C THR A 171 -38.50 -15.11 44.06
N PHE A 172 -37.50 -14.49 44.71
CA PHE A 172 -37.05 -14.84 46.06
C PHE A 172 -38.04 -14.39 47.15
N GLU A 173 -38.64 -13.20 46.99
CA GLU A 173 -39.70 -12.72 47.89
C GLU A 173 -41.01 -13.50 47.74
N PHE A 174 -41.16 -14.30 46.68
CA PHE A 174 -42.36 -15.09 46.44
C PHE A 174 -42.49 -16.22 47.47
N PRO A 175 -43.57 -16.25 48.28
CA PRO A 175 -43.73 -17.26 49.31
C PRO A 175 -44.03 -18.63 48.69
N THR A 176 -43.09 -19.56 48.82
CA THR A 176 -43.18 -20.90 48.21
C THR A 176 -44.14 -21.86 48.93
N LYS A 177 -44.74 -21.47 50.07
CA LYS A 177 -45.56 -22.35 50.93
C LYS A 177 -46.73 -21.68 51.70
N ILE A 178 -47.39 -20.64 51.17
CA ILE A 178 -48.45 -19.92 51.92
C ILE A 178 -49.82 -20.02 51.23
N ASN A 179 -50.91 -20.00 52.02
CA ASN A 179 -52.31 -19.86 51.60
C ASN A 179 -52.49 -18.92 50.41
N ASN A 180 -53.33 -19.32 49.44
CA ASN A 180 -53.62 -18.56 48.21
C ASN A 180 -54.04 -17.11 48.47
N THR A 181 -54.71 -16.83 49.58
CA THR A 181 -55.16 -15.48 49.98
C THR A 181 -54.01 -14.51 50.28
N TYR A 182 -52.92 -14.98 50.89
CA TYR A 182 -51.72 -14.17 51.12
C TYR A 182 -50.97 -13.88 49.83
N ILE A 183 -51.00 -14.82 48.88
CA ILE A 183 -50.35 -14.67 47.58
C ILE A 183 -51.08 -13.62 46.74
N GLU A 184 -52.42 -13.63 46.76
CA GLU A 184 -53.24 -12.61 46.10
C GLU A 184 -52.99 -11.21 46.67
N GLN A 185 -52.93 -11.08 48.00
CA GLN A 185 -52.60 -9.80 48.63
C GLN A 185 -51.18 -9.32 48.31
N TYR A 186 -50.19 -10.22 48.29
CA TYR A 186 -48.84 -9.88 47.87
C TYR A 186 -48.80 -9.42 46.41
N TYR A 187 -49.55 -10.07 45.52
CA TYR A 187 -49.64 -9.68 44.12
C TYR A 187 -50.23 -8.28 43.93
N ILE A 188 -51.37 -8.00 44.58
CA ILE A 188 -52.03 -6.69 44.50
C ILE A 188 -51.10 -5.57 44.99
N ASN A 189 -50.37 -5.80 46.09
CA ASN A 189 -49.46 -4.81 46.65
C ASN A 189 -48.18 -4.61 45.83
N ASN A 190 -47.84 -5.52 44.92
CA ASN A 190 -46.61 -5.50 44.13
C ASN A 190 -46.85 -5.39 42.62
N ILE A 191 -48.06 -5.08 42.17
CA ILE A 191 -48.43 -5.09 40.75
C ILE A 191 -47.52 -4.18 39.90
N ALA A 192 -47.17 -3.00 40.42
CA ALA A 192 -46.25 -2.07 39.76
C ALA A 192 -44.83 -2.64 39.59
N ARG A 193 -44.38 -3.53 40.49
CA ARG A 193 -43.09 -4.22 40.35
C ARG A 193 -43.14 -5.23 39.20
N PHE A 194 -44.26 -5.93 39.04
CA PHE A 194 -44.45 -6.85 37.91
C PHE A 194 -44.54 -6.10 36.57
N ASP A 195 -45.20 -4.94 36.51
CA ASP A 195 -45.25 -4.12 35.30
C ASP A 195 -43.84 -3.63 34.90
N VAL A 196 -43.03 -3.18 35.86
CA VAL A 196 -41.62 -2.82 35.61
C VAL A 196 -40.80 -4.03 35.17
N ALA A 197 -41.04 -5.21 35.75
CA ALA A 197 -40.38 -6.45 35.33
C ALA A 197 -40.68 -6.77 33.85
N ILE A 198 -41.93 -6.66 33.44
CA ILE A 198 -42.36 -6.89 32.04
C ILE A 198 -41.70 -5.89 31.10
N ILE A 199 -41.69 -4.59 31.44
CA ILE A 199 -41.03 -3.55 30.64
C ILE A 199 -39.54 -3.86 30.48
N LEU A 200 -38.87 -4.25 31.56
CA LEU A 200 -37.45 -4.64 31.51
C LEU A 200 -37.22 -5.86 30.62
N ILE A 201 -38.09 -6.87 30.69
CA ILE A 201 -38.02 -8.06 29.83
C ILE A 201 -38.13 -7.66 28.35
N VAL A 202 -39.10 -6.81 27.99
CA VAL A 202 -39.28 -6.34 26.60
C VAL A 202 -38.04 -5.58 26.11
N ILE A 203 -37.47 -4.69 26.94
CA ILE A 203 -36.24 -3.97 26.61
C ILE A 203 -35.08 -4.95 26.39
N VAL A 204 -34.94 -5.95 27.25
CA VAL A 204 -33.87 -6.95 27.15
C VAL A 204 -34.03 -7.80 25.90
N ILE A 205 -35.25 -8.22 25.54
CA ILE A 205 -35.51 -8.96 24.28
C ILE A 205 -35.11 -8.10 23.08
N PHE A 206 -35.50 -6.83 23.05
CA PHE A 206 -35.11 -5.92 21.96
C PHE A 206 -33.59 -5.74 21.86
N LEU A 207 -32.92 -5.55 23.01
CA LEU A 207 -31.45 -5.45 23.06
C LEU A 207 -30.77 -6.74 22.64
N THR A 208 -31.33 -7.89 23.00
CA THR A 208 -30.85 -9.22 22.59
C THR A 208 -30.88 -9.32 21.07
N PHE A 209 -32.02 -9.07 20.44
CA PHE A 209 -32.15 -9.11 18.99
C PHE A 209 -31.18 -8.16 18.28
N ARG A 210 -31.03 -6.93 18.82
CA ARG A 210 -30.08 -5.95 18.28
C ARG A 210 -28.62 -6.39 18.44
N LEU A 211 -28.25 -6.98 19.58
CA LEU A 211 -26.91 -7.51 19.81
C LEU A 211 -26.59 -8.67 18.87
N PHE A 212 -27.48 -9.65 18.74
CA PHE A 212 -27.29 -10.76 17.81
C PHE A 212 -27.19 -10.27 16.36
N LYS A 213 -28.08 -9.36 15.94
CA LYS A 213 -28.00 -8.75 14.60
C LYS A 213 -26.65 -8.07 14.38
N ASN A 214 -26.16 -7.30 15.35
CA ASN A 214 -24.87 -6.63 15.24
C ASN A 214 -23.72 -7.62 15.19
N LEU A 215 -23.65 -8.60 16.09
CA LEU A 215 -22.59 -9.61 16.13
C LEU A 215 -22.56 -10.47 14.86
N ILE A 216 -23.72 -10.84 14.30
CA ILE A 216 -23.80 -11.57 13.03
C ILE A 216 -23.28 -10.70 11.87
N LEU A 217 -23.74 -9.45 11.76
CA LEU A 217 -23.26 -8.54 10.73
C LEU A 217 -21.77 -8.23 10.86
N GLU A 218 -21.27 -8.20 12.09
CA GLU A 218 -19.86 -7.98 12.44
C GLU A 218 -18.99 -9.22 12.17
N SER A 219 -19.52 -10.43 12.31
CA SER A 219 -18.80 -11.66 11.96
C SER A 219 -18.57 -11.82 10.45
N ASN A 220 -19.39 -11.16 9.63
CA ASN A 220 -19.29 -11.21 8.18
C ASN A 220 -18.16 -10.29 7.66
N VAL A 221 -17.08 -10.90 7.17
CA VAL A 221 -15.91 -10.22 6.61
C VAL A 221 -16.29 -9.23 5.51
N ILE A 222 -17.22 -9.59 4.61
CA ILE A 222 -17.65 -8.75 3.49
C ILE A 222 -18.36 -7.48 4.00
N SER A 223 -19.21 -7.63 5.02
CA SER A 223 -19.88 -6.50 5.68
C SER A 223 -18.87 -5.56 6.32
N ASN A 224 -17.82 -6.11 6.96
CA ASN A 224 -16.74 -5.32 7.55
C ASN A 224 -15.95 -4.55 6.49
N VAL A 225 -15.58 -5.19 5.37
CA VAL A 225 -14.91 -4.52 4.23
C VAL A 225 -15.76 -3.35 3.74
N ARG A 226 -17.05 -3.58 3.50
CA ARG A 226 -17.97 -2.53 3.05
C ARG A 226 -18.08 -1.38 4.05
N SER A 227 -18.24 -1.69 5.33
CA SER A 227 -18.37 -0.68 6.40
C SER A 227 -17.11 0.17 6.57
N LEU A 228 -15.92 -0.45 6.55
CA LEU A 228 -14.65 0.28 6.57
C LEU A 228 -14.50 1.17 5.35
N SER A 229 -14.93 0.68 4.20
CA SER A 229 -14.79 1.42 2.97
C SER A 229 -15.72 2.65 2.91
N VAL A 230 -16.96 2.53 3.42
CA VAL A 230 -17.85 3.69 3.65
C VAL A 230 -17.27 4.65 4.70
N GLN A 231 -16.63 4.12 5.74
CA GLN A 231 -15.95 4.94 6.75
C GLN A 231 -14.81 5.74 6.09
N ILE A 232 -13.97 5.13 5.26
CA ILE A 232 -12.91 5.83 4.52
C ILE A 232 -13.50 6.96 3.67
N ASP A 233 -14.56 6.70 2.90
CA ASP A 233 -15.23 7.74 2.08
C ASP A 233 -15.69 8.93 2.90
N SER A 234 -16.33 8.65 4.04
CA SER A 234 -16.84 9.69 4.92
C SER A 234 -15.72 10.57 5.47
N GLN A 235 -14.54 9.99 5.73
CA GLN A 235 -13.39 10.71 6.24
C GLN A 235 -12.63 11.44 5.12
N HIS A 236 -12.53 10.89 3.91
CA HIS A 236 -11.98 11.59 2.74
C HIS A 236 -12.77 12.87 2.45
N LYS A 237 -14.11 12.79 2.43
CA LYS A 237 -14.96 13.97 2.29
C LYS A 237 -14.65 15.00 3.39
N ARG A 238 -14.49 14.56 4.65
CA ARG A 238 -14.11 15.46 5.74
C ARG A 238 -12.76 16.11 5.52
N ILE A 239 -11.75 15.37 5.05
CA ILE A 239 -10.40 15.90 4.78
C ILE A 239 -10.46 17.05 3.76
N ILE A 240 -11.25 16.88 2.69
CA ILE A 240 -11.40 17.90 1.64
C ILE A 240 -12.01 19.20 2.18
N PHE A 241 -13.00 19.11 3.08
CA PHE A 241 -13.69 20.27 3.65
C PHE A 241 -13.03 20.83 4.93
N TYR A 242 -11.98 20.20 5.45
CA TYR A 242 -11.31 20.67 6.67
C TYR A 242 -10.38 21.85 6.36
N ASN A 243 -10.61 22.98 7.03
CA ASN A 243 -9.77 24.17 6.92
C ASN A 243 -8.50 24.05 7.80
N ASN A 244 -7.39 24.62 7.32
CA ASN A 244 -6.02 24.47 7.86
C ASN A 244 -5.86 25.00 9.31
N LYS A 245 -6.81 25.79 9.81
CA LYS A 245 -6.75 26.43 11.15
C LYS A 245 -6.68 25.45 12.33
N ASN A 246 -6.96 24.15 12.14
CA ASN A 246 -6.94 23.14 13.21
C ASN A 246 -6.11 21.89 12.84
N MET A 247 -4.82 22.07 12.52
CA MET A 247 -3.89 20.99 12.13
C MET A 247 -3.90 19.77 13.06
N LYS A 248 -4.02 19.93 14.39
CA LYS A 248 -4.11 18.79 15.32
C LYS A 248 -5.35 17.91 15.09
N LYS A 249 -6.50 18.51 14.79
CA LYS A 249 -7.73 17.77 14.48
C LYS A 249 -7.60 17.08 13.13
N LEU A 250 -7.02 17.77 12.15
CA LEU A 250 -6.74 17.22 10.82
C LEU A 250 -5.81 16.01 10.89
N MET A 251 -4.70 16.08 11.64
CA MET A 251 -3.80 14.94 11.85
C MET A 251 -4.54 13.75 12.45
N GLY A 252 -5.42 13.98 13.44
CA GLY A 252 -6.26 12.92 14.00
C GLY A 252 -7.24 12.31 12.98
N VAL A 253 -7.75 13.10 12.02
CA VAL A 253 -8.57 12.57 10.91
C VAL A 253 -7.72 11.71 9.98
N TYR A 254 -6.53 12.17 9.57
CA TYR A 254 -5.62 11.38 8.73
C TYR A 254 -5.17 10.08 9.41
N GLU A 255 -4.84 10.11 10.71
CA GLU A 255 -4.53 8.89 11.48
C GLU A 255 -5.72 7.91 11.45
N ASN A 256 -6.95 8.40 11.63
CA ASN A 256 -8.13 7.54 11.55
C ASN A 256 -8.36 6.96 10.15
N VAL A 257 -8.09 7.74 9.09
CA VAL A 257 -8.17 7.23 7.72
C VAL A 257 -7.08 6.19 7.47
N ARG A 258 -5.85 6.44 7.92
CA ARG A 258 -4.73 5.51 7.81
C ARG A 258 -5.05 4.18 8.48
N PHE A 259 -5.58 4.19 9.70
CA PHE A 259 -6.01 2.97 10.38
C PHE A 259 -7.17 2.26 9.66
N SER A 260 -8.11 3.02 9.11
CA SER A 260 -9.23 2.45 8.35
C SER A 260 -8.74 1.82 7.04
N LEU A 261 -7.76 2.44 6.38
CA LEU A 261 -7.09 1.96 5.17
C LEU A 261 -6.33 0.65 5.45
N GLU A 262 -5.49 0.62 6.48
CA GLU A 262 -4.76 -0.57 6.88
C GLU A 262 -5.72 -1.74 7.18
N GLY A 263 -6.76 -1.48 7.98
CA GLY A 263 -7.78 -2.48 8.26
C GLY A 263 -8.53 -2.96 7.02
N PHE A 264 -8.80 -2.06 6.05
CA PHE A 264 -9.42 -2.42 4.78
C PHE A 264 -8.53 -3.39 3.97
N PHE A 265 -7.24 -3.10 3.82
CA PHE A 265 -6.29 -3.97 3.10
C PHE A 265 -6.05 -5.30 3.82
N GLN A 266 -5.98 -5.31 5.15
CA GLN A 266 -5.90 -6.55 5.92
C GLN A 266 -7.12 -7.45 5.68
N LEU A 267 -8.33 -6.88 5.61
CA LEU A 267 -9.52 -7.64 5.26
C LEU A 267 -9.52 -8.13 3.80
N LEU A 268 -8.99 -7.34 2.85
CA LEU A 268 -8.81 -7.82 1.47
C LEU A 268 -7.86 -9.04 1.41
N ILE A 269 -6.76 -9.02 2.17
CA ILE A 269 -5.85 -10.17 2.26
C ILE A 269 -6.59 -11.40 2.82
N ILE A 270 -7.50 -11.21 3.77
CA ILE A 270 -8.32 -12.29 4.34
C ILE A 270 -9.32 -12.84 3.31
N LEU A 271 -9.96 -11.97 2.52
CA LEU A 271 -10.82 -12.42 1.42
C LEU A 271 -10.04 -13.31 0.45
N GLY A 272 -8.83 -12.89 0.06
CA GLY A 272 -7.96 -13.70 -0.80
C GLY A 272 -7.48 -15.00 -0.14
N LYS A 273 -7.27 -15.01 1.19
CA LYS A 273 -6.97 -16.23 1.97
C LYS A 273 -8.13 -17.23 1.99
N ASN A 274 -9.36 -16.73 2.06
CA ASN A 274 -10.57 -17.54 2.20
C ASN A 274 -11.20 -17.92 0.85
N ASN A 275 -10.47 -17.78 -0.27
CA ASN A 275 -10.97 -18.04 -1.62
C ASN A 275 -12.24 -17.24 -2.00
N MET A 276 -12.42 -16.05 -1.43
CA MET A 276 -13.51 -15.13 -1.78
C MET A 276 -13.06 -14.18 -2.89
N ASP A 277 -12.62 -14.77 -4.00
CA ASP A 277 -11.88 -14.10 -5.06
C ASP A 277 -12.76 -13.06 -5.78
N THR A 278 -14.05 -13.38 -5.99
CA THR A 278 -15.05 -12.49 -6.60
C THR A 278 -15.34 -11.24 -5.77
N GLU A 279 -15.41 -11.39 -4.45
CA GLU A 279 -15.64 -10.30 -3.52
C GLU A 279 -14.42 -9.40 -3.39
N LEU A 280 -13.22 -9.99 -3.39
CA LEU A 280 -11.97 -9.24 -3.41
C LEU A 280 -11.90 -8.33 -4.64
N ASP A 281 -12.08 -8.89 -5.84
CA ASP A 281 -12.03 -8.13 -7.10
C ASP A 281 -13.08 -7.01 -7.12
N LYS A 282 -14.32 -7.32 -6.70
CA LYS A 282 -15.40 -6.33 -6.63
C LYS A 282 -15.11 -5.17 -5.69
N GLU A 283 -14.59 -5.44 -4.49
CA GLU A 283 -14.30 -4.38 -3.53
C GLU A 283 -13.01 -3.61 -3.88
N LEU A 284 -12.05 -4.25 -4.54
CA LEU A 284 -10.84 -3.61 -5.08
C LEU A 284 -11.18 -2.65 -6.23
N LYS A 285 -11.98 -3.08 -7.21
CA LYS A 285 -12.46 -2.22 -8.30
C LYS A 285 -13.23 -1.01 -7.78
N LYS A 286 -14.07 -1.17 -6.76
CA LYS A 286 -14.74 -0.04 -6.11
C LYS A 286 -13.76 0.90 -5.41
N TRP A 287 -12.76 0.35 -4.74
CA TRP A 287 -11.74 1.15 -4.07
C TRP A 287 -10.98 2.03 -5.07
N ILE A 288 -10.54 1.46 -6.19
CA ILE A 288 -9.68 2.15 -7.15
C ILE A 288 -10.53 3.04 -8.06
N GLY A 289 -11.59 2.48 -8.64
CA GLY A 289 -12.47 3.15 -9.59
C GLY A 289 -13.33 4.28 -9.01
N ASN A 290 -13.68 4.24 -7.71
CA ASN A 290 -14.53 5.28 -7.12
C ASN A 290 -13.81 6.20 -6.11
N ARG A 291 -12.72 5.77 -5.48
CA ARG A 291 -12.14 6.50 -4.33
C ARG A 291 -10.77 7.03 -4.61
N VAL A 292 -9.89 6.16 -5.10
CA VAL A 292 -8.55 6.60 -5.48
C VAL A 292 -8.63 7.50 -6.70
N SER A 293 -9.43 7.12 -7.71
CA SER A 293 -9.80 8.00 -8.82
C SER A 293 -10.37 9.34 -8.34
N TYR A 294 -11.25 9.33 -7.34
CA TYR A 294 -11.84 10.54 -6.79
C TYR A 294 -10.80 11.46 -6.14
N ILE A 295 -9.84 10.90 -5.40
CA ILE A 295 -8.77 11.67 -4.76
C ILE A 295 -7.79 12.22 -5.81
N LEU A 296 -7.41 11.40 -6.80
CA LEU A 296 -6.34 11.72 -7.73
C LEU A 296 -6.81 12.56 -8.93
N ASN A 297 -7.99 12.26 -9.47
CA ASN A 297 -8.40 12.73 -10.80
C ASN A 297 -9.68 13.58 -10.77
N ASP A 298 -10.60 13.36 -9.83
CA ASP A 298 -11.90 14.04 -9.86
C ASP A 298 -11.84 15.48 -9.32
N PRO A 299 -12.73 16.38 -9.82
CA PRO A 299 -12.89 17.70 -9.25
C PRO A 299 -13.56 17.65 -7.87
N ILE A 300 -13.21 18.60 -7.00
CA ILE A 300 -13.82 18.76 -5.66
C ILE A 300 -15.34 18.88 -5.77
N HIS A 301 -15.80 19.68 -6.73
CA HIS A 301 -17.21 19.74 -7.10
C HIS A 301 -17.36 19.99 -8.60
N PRO A 302 -18.01 19.10 -9.37
CA PRO A 302 -18.04 19.18 -10.84
C PRO A 302 -18.61 20.50 -11.37
N ILE A 303 -19.56 21.10 -10.63
CA ILE A 303 -20.23 22.35 -10.99
C ILE A 303 -19.54 23.60 -10.41
N PHE A 304 -19.28 23.64 -9.10
CA PHE A 304 -18.85 24.86 -8.40
C PHE A 304 -17.33 25.02 -8.25
N ASN A 305 -16.58 23.92 -8.25
CA ASN A 305 -15.13 23.97 -8.08
C ASN A 305 -14.47 22.87 -8.90
N LYS A 306 -14.13 23.22 -10.14
CA LYS A 306 -13.49 22.34 -11.13
C LYS A 306 -12.04 21.98 -10.75
N LYS A 307 -11.50 22.53 -9.66
CA LYS A 307 -10.18 22.17 -9.16
C LYS A 307 -10.18 20.71 -8.76
N GLN A 308 -9.16 19.97 -9.21
CA GLN A 308 -8.94 18.58 -8.82
C GLN A 308 -8.73 18.47 -7.32
N VAL A 309 -9.28 17.42 -6.71
CA VAL A 309 -9.11 17.11 -5.28
C VAL A 309 -7.63 17.05 -4.92
N LEU A 310 -6.83 16.34 -5.72
CA LEU A 310 -5.38 16.24 -5.56
C LEU A 310 -4.70 17.61 -5.44
N VAL A 311 -5.00 18.54 -6.36
CA VAL A 311 -4.42 19.88 -6.39
C VAL A 311 -4.76 20.65 -5.11
N HIS A 312 -6.00 20.56 -4.66
CA HIS A 312 -6.43 21.20 -3.41
C HIS A 312 -5.80 20.57 -2.16
N LEU A 313 -5.70 19.24 -2.10
CA LEU A 313 -5.06 18.57 -0.97
C LEU A 313 -3.56 18.87 -0.90
N LEU A 314 -2.90 19.00 -2.06
CA LEU A 314 -1.49 19.43 -2.11
C LEU A 314 -1.31 20.87 -1.65
N GLU A 315 -2.20 21.79 -2.01
CA GLU A 315 -2.08 23.19 -1.56
C GLU A 315 -2.37 23.36 -0.06
N VAL A 316 -3.38 22.67 0.46
CA VAL A 316 -3.85 22.91 1.83
C VAL A 316 -3.10 22.03 2.84
N HIS A 317 -2.74 20.80 2.46
CA HIS A 317 -2.30 19.74 3.37
C HIS A 317 -1.06 18.95 2.87
N SER A 318 -0.18 19.57 2.08
CA SER A 318 0.89 18.88 1.31
C SER A 318 1.59 17.75 2.07
N PHE A 319 2.27 18.08 3.18
CA PHE A 319 3.08 17.13 3.94
C PHE A 319 2.27 15.93 4.49
N VAL A 320 1.07 16.17 5.00
CA VAL A 320 0.24 15.10 5.59
C VAL A 320 -0.33 14.22 4.50
N PHE A 321 -0.73 14.83 3.38
CA PHE A 321 -1.27 14.11 2.24
C PHE A 321 -0.23 13.25 1.53
N VAL A 322 1.00 13.74 1.34
CA VAL A 322 2.11 12.97 0.73
C VAL A 322 2.39 11.69 1.53
N ASN A 323 2.46 11.80 2.86
CA ASN A 323 2.62 10.63 3.73
C ASN A 323 1.44 9.65 3.61
N TYR A 324 0.22 10.18 3.53
CA TYR A 324 -0.98 9.36 3.35
C TYR A 324 -0.99 8.63 1.99
N TYR A 325 -0.58 9.30 0.92
CA TYR A 325 -0.42 8.68 -0.40
C TYR A 325 0.62 7.56 -0.38
N LYS A 326 1.76 7.77 0.31
CA LYS A 326 2.76 6.73 0.52
C LYS A 326 2.22 5.52 1.27
N ASP A 327 1.36 5.73 2.28
CA ASP A 327 0.66 4.63 2.95
C ASP A 327 -0.26 3.87 1.98
N ILE A 328 -0.97 4.56 1.08
CA ILE A 328 -1.80 3.91 0.04
C ILE A 328 -0.93 3.00 -0.84
N LEU A 329 0.21 3.49 -1.32
CA LEU A 329 1.13 2.70 -2.16
C LEU A 329 1.66 1.48 -1.41
N ASN A 330 2.13 1.66 -0.18
CA ASN A 330 2.66 0.58 0.65
C ASN A 330 1.63 -0.52 0.90
N GLN A 331 0.37 -0.14 1.15
CA GLN A 331 -0.71 -1.11 1.39
C GLN A 331 -1.09 -1.90 0.13
N HIS A 332 -1.13 -1.27 -1.04
CA HIS A 332 -1.32 -2.01 -2.30
C HIS A 332 -0.15 -2.93 -2.61
N MET A 333 1.09 -2.44 -2.44
CA MET A 333 2.29 -3.26 -2.60
C MET A 333 2.23 -4.50 -1.70
N TYR A 334 1.90 -4.31 -0.41
CA TYR A 334 1.75 -5.41 0.55
C TYR A 334 0.67 -6.43 0.11
N LEU A 335 -0.47 -5.96 -0.40
CA LEU A 335 -1.52 -6.84 -0.93
C LEU A 335 -1.04 -7.67 -2.12
N VAL A 336 -0.36 -7.05 -3.10
CA VAL A 336 0.22 -7.75 -4.25
C VAL A 336 1.18 -8.85 -3.79
N LEU A 337 2.11 -8.52 -2.88
CA LEU A 337 3.09 -9.47 -2.36
C LEU A 337 2.44 -10.62 -1.59
N GLU A 338 1.43 -10.35 -0.78
CA GLU A 338 0.70 -11.36 -0.02
C GLU A 338 -0.14 -12.31 -0.89
N LEU A 339 -0.68 -11.82 -2.00
CA LEU A 339 -1.42 -12.63 -2.97
C LEU A 339 -0.45 -13.52 -3.76
N TYR A 340 0.66 -12.96 -4.24
CA TYR A 340 1.70 -13.75 -4.89
C TYR A 340 2.25 -14.81 -3.94
N ASN A 341 2.54 -14.48 -2.69
CA ASN A 341 3.05 -15.45 -1.70
C ASN A 341 2.10 -16.64 -1.47
N LYS A 342 0.81 -16.49 -1.75
CA LYS A 342 -0.21 -17.56 -1.66
C LYS A 342 -0.56 -18.20 -3.00
N ASP A 343 0.24 -17.96 -4.03
CA ASP A 343 0.08 -18.51 -5.38
C ASP A 343 -1.25 -18.12 -6.05
N LYS A 344 -1.87 -17.02 -5.62
CA LYS A 344 -3.06 -16.41 -6.24
C LYS A 344 -2.63 -15.46 -7.37
N ILE A 345 -2.00 -16.01 -8.42
CA ILE A 345 -1.35 -15.25 -9.49
C ILE A 345 -2.31 -14.32 -10.22
N ASP A 346 -3.49 -14.81 -10.64
CA ASP A 346 -4.44 -14.01 -11.43
C ASP A 346 -4.97 -12.80 -10.65
N LEU A 347 -5.26 -13.00 -9.36
CA LEU A 347 -5.67 -11.90 -8.48
C LEU A 347 -4.52 -10.92 -8.26
N ALA A 348 -3.30 -11.41 -8.02
CA ALA A 348 -2.14 -10.55 -7.84
C ALA A 348 -1.87 -9.71 -9.10
N ASN A 349 -2.02 -10.29 -10.29
CA ASN A 349 -1.93 -9.60 -11.57
C ASN A 349 -3.02 -8.51 -11.69
N SER A 350 -4.27 -8.83 -11.33
CA SER A 350 -5.35 -7.84 -11.34
C SER A 350 -5.10 -6.68 -10.37
N VAL A 351 -4.60 -6.95 -9.16
CA VAL A 351 -4.25 -5.90 -8.19
C VAL A 351 -3.06 -5.07 -8.70
N LEU A 352 -2.10 -5.70 -9.35
CA LEU A 352 -0.92 -5.04 -9.93
C LEU A 352 -1.30 -4.14 -11.11
N ALA A 353 -2.17 -4.58 -12.00
CA ALA A 353 -2.70 -3.74 -13.09
C ALA A 353 -3.33 -2.45 -12.54
N GLU A 354 -4.06 -2.58 -11.43
CA GLU A 354 -4.66 -1.42 -10.78
C GLU A 354 -3.66 -0.56 -9.98
N TYR A 355 -2.56 -1.15 -9.48
CA TYR A 355 -1.47 -0.39 -8.88
C TYR A 355 -0.88 0.62 -9.89
N PHE A 356 -0.77 0.24 -11.17
CA PHE A 356 -0.29 1.15 -12.21
C PHE A 356 -1.23 2.34 -12.46
N ASN A 357 -2.50 2.24 -12.06
CA ASN A 357 -3.46 3.34 -12.16
C ASN A 357 -3.35 4.35 -11.00
N LEU A 358 -2.46 4.12 -10.02
CA LEU A 358 -2.22 5.02 -8.89
C LEU A 358 -1.32 6.21 -9.23
N LEU A 359 -0.70 6.24 -10.42
CA LEU A 359 0.18 7.32 -10.84
C LEU A 359 -0.58 8.67 -10.86
N PRO A 360 -0.15 9.69 -10.09
CA PRO A 360 -0.85 10.97 -10.04
C PRO A 360 -0.71 11.75 -11.35
N SER A 361 -1.86 12.07 -11.94
CA SER A 361 -1.97 12.88 -13.15
C SER A 361 -2.67 14.20 -12.83
N ILE A 362 -2.06 15.32 -13.21
CA ILE A 362 -2.63 16.66 -13.06
C ILE A 362 -2.71 17.32 -14.44
N ASP A 363 -3.79 18.08 -14.68
CA ASP A 363 -3.93 18.90 -15.88
C ASP A 363 -2.84 20.00 -15.84
N PRO A 364 -1.97 20.10 -16.86
CA PRO A 364 -0.90 21.10 -16.90
C PRO A 364 -1.40 22.55 -16.73
N LYS A 365 -2.68 22.83 -17.00
CA LYS A 365 -3.28 24.17 -16.79
C LYS A 365 -3.47 24.53 -15.32
N THR A 366 -3.50 23.55 -14.42
CA THR A 366 -3.70 23.74 -12.97
C THR A 366 -2.41 23.67 -12.14
N GLU A 367 -1.25 23.50 -12.78
CA GLU A 367 0.04 23.30 -12.11
C GLU A 367 0.67 24.64 -11.69
N SER A 368 0.55 25.00 -10.41
CA SER A 368 1.33 26.11 -9.83
C SER A 368 2.78 25.68 -9.55
N LYS A 369 3.71 26.64 -9.41
CA LYS A 369 5.13 26.33 -9.11
C LYS A 369 5.33 25.55 -7.80
N GLU A 370 4.50 25.78 -6.79
CA GLU A 370 4.57 25.09 -5.49
C GLU A 370 3.98 23.68 -5.55
N ILE A 371 2.85 23.52 -6.26
CA ILE A 371 2.24 22.20 -6.52
C ILE A 371 3.20 21.32 -7.33
N ARG A 372 4.00 21.93 -8.19
CA ARG A 372 4.99 21.25 -9.02
C ARG A 372 6.01 20.46 -8.20
N SER A 373 6.56 21.02 -7.12
CA SER A 373 7.53 20.31 -6.27
C SER A 373 6.88 19.16 -5.49
N GLU A 374 5.67 19.36 -4.98
CA GLU A 374 4.95 18.33 -4.24
C GLU A 374 4.48 17.19 -5.17
N LEU A 375 4.04 17.51 -6.39
CA LEU A 375 3.74 16.53 -7.43
C LEU A 375 4.97 15.71 -7.82
N LYS A 376 6.15 16.35 -7.93
CA LYS A 376 7.43 15.65 -8.15
C LYS A 376 7.67 14.62 -7.04
N GLN A 377 7.45 15.00 -5.78
CA GLN A 377 7.62 14.10 -4.65
C GLN A 377 6.64 12.91 -4.71
N LEU A 378 5.35 13.13 -4.98
CA LEU A 378 4.37 12.04 -5.10
C LEU A 378 4.72 11.05 -6.22
N ARG A 379 5.11 11.55 -7.39
CA ARG A 379 5.59 10.72 -8.50
C ARG A 379 6.87 9.99 -8.12
N GLY A 380 7.73 10.64 -7.35
CA GLY A 380 8.95 10.07 -6.84
C GLY A 380 8.71 8.89 -5.89
N ASP A 381 7.80 9.05 -4.93
CA ASP A 381 7.36 8.00 -4.01
C ASP A 381 6.68 6.85 -4.77
N TYR A 382 5.88 7.14 -5.82
CA TYR A 382 5.28 6.11 -6.69
C TYR A 382 6.34 5.23 -7.37
N PHE A 383 7.29 5.84 -8.09
CA PHE A 383 8.32 5.07 -8.80
C PHE A 383 9.26 4.35 -7.83
N THR A 384 9.56 4.95 -6.68
CA THR A 384 10.35 4.29 -5.62
C THR A 384 9.64 3.05 -5.08
N SER A 385 8.32 3.14 -4.82
CA SER A 385 7.53 2.00 -4.36
C SER A 385 7.39 0.92 -5.45
N LEU A 386 7.26 1.32 -6.72
CA LEU A 386 7.19 0.40 -7.85
C LEU A 386 8.53 -0.32 -8.08
N ASP A 387 9.66 0.36 -7.92
CA ASP A 387 11.00 -0.24 -7.97
C ASP A 387 11.20 -1.25 -6.82
N GLN A 388 10.80 -0.91 -5.59
CA GLN A 388 10.83 -1.83 -4.45
C GLN A 388 10.01 -3.09 -4.70
N LEU A 389 8.82 -2.94 -5.28
CA LEU A 389 7.98 -4.06 -5.69
C LEU A 389 8.69 -4.91 -6.76
N ALA A 390 9.26 -4.28 -7.79
CA ALA A 390 9.99 -4.97 -8.84
C ALA A 390 11.16 -5.82 -8.30
N VAL A 391 11.98 -5.23 -7.44
CA VAL A 391 13.11 -5.90 -6.79
C VAL A 391 12.64 -7.08 -5.95
N TYR A 392 11.55 -6.92 -5.20
CA TYR A 392 10.98 -8.01 -4.40
C TYR A 392 10.47 -9.15 -5.29
N LEU A 393 9.74 -8.84 -6.36
CA LEU A 393 9.23 -9.84 -7.30
C LEU A 393 10.37 -10.62 -7.94
N TYR A 394 11.45 -9.94 -8.36
CA TYR A 394 12.66 -10.57 -8.88
C TYR A 394 13.30 -11.53 -7.86
N GLN A 395 13.43 -11.12 -6.59
CA GLN A 395 14.06 -11.94 -5.55
C GLN A 395 13.24 -13.18 -5.15
N LYS A 396 11.90 -13.08 -5.13
CA LYS A 396 11.03 -14.10 -4.53
C LYS A 396 10.34 -15.02 -5.54
N LYS A 397 9.96 -14.57 -6.75
CA LYS A 397 9.14 -15.36 -7.71
C LYS A 397 9.36 -14.94 -9.18
N ARG A 398 9.90 -15.84 -10.02
CA ARG A 398 10.20 -15.56 -11.44
C ARG A 398 8.98 -15.34 -12.35
N TYR A 399 7.88 -16.07 -12.13
CA TYR A 399 6.70 -15.98 -13.00
C TYR A 399 6.00 -14.62 -12.93
N SER A 400 5.94 -14.01 -11.74
CA SER A 400 5.33 -12.68 -11.52
C SER A 400 6.10 -11.53 -12.17
N LEU A 401 7.40 -11.70 -12.39
CA LEU A 401 8.22 -10.67 -13.02
C LEU A 401 7.85 -10.48 -14.50
N SER A 402 7.53 -11.57 -15.20
CA SER A 402 7.17 -11.50 -16.63
C SER A 402 5.90 -10.66 -16.87
N TYR A 403 4.86 -10.86 -16.05
CA TYR A 403 3.64 -10.05 -16.11
C TYR A 403 3.92 -8.58 -15.75
N PHE A 404 4.68 -8.35 -14.67
CA PHE A 404 5.09 -7.01 -14.26
C PHE A 404 5.85 -6.25 -15.36
N LEU A 405 6.81 -6.92 -16.02
CA LEU A 405 7.57 -6.34 -17.13
C LEU A 405 6.67 -6.05 -18.34
N ASN A 406 5.73 -6.94 -18.68
CA ASN A 406 4.79 -6.72 -19.77
C ASN A 406 3.87 -5.51 -19.53
N GLU A 407 3.36 -5.35 -18.31
CA GLU A 407 2.56 -4.16 -17.93
C GLU A 407 3.38 -2.87 -18.04
N ILE A 408 4.65 -2.89 -17.58
CA ILE A 408 5.55 -1.76 -17.76
C ILE A 408 5.71 -1.40 -19.25
N ILE A 409 5.91 -2.41 -20.10
CA ILE A 409 6.02 -2.19 -21.55
C ILE A 409 4.75 -1.59 -22.09
N GLU A 410 3.57 -2.11 -21.73
CA GLU A 410 2.31 -1.61 -22.23
C GLU A 410 2.15 -0.12 -21.90
N LYS A 411 2.52 0.29 -20.68
CA LYS A 411 2.52 1.70 -20.27
C LYS A 411 3.55 2.52 -21.05
N ILE A 412 4.74 1.98 -21.33
CA ILE A 412 5.75 2.63 -22.18
C ILE A 412 5.30 2.66 -23.67
N SER A 413 4.59 1.65 -24.15
CA SER A 413 4.24 1.44 -25.57
C SER A 413 3.06 2.29 -26.00
N LEU A 414 2.02 2.40 -25.16
CA LEU A 414 0.77 3.08 -25.48
C LEU A 414 0.90 4.59 -25.78
N GLY A 415 2.06 5.23 -25.56
CA GLY A 415 2.28 6.66 -25.89
C GLY A 415 1.41 7.66 -25.12
N ARG A 416 0.38 7.18 -24.40
CA ARG A 416 -0.55 7.94 -23.55
C ARG A 416 0.11 8.54 -22.31
N VAL A 417 1.31 8.07 -21.99
CA VAL A 417 2.11 8.47 -20.84
C VAL A 417 3.02 9.61 -21.27
N LYS A 418 2.94 10.77 -20.58
CA LYS A 418 3.76 11.95 -20.92
C LYS A 418 5.24 11.55 -20.93
N LYS A 419 6.06 12.11 -21.82
CA LYS A 419 7.52 11.85 -21.94
C LYS A 419 8.25 11.68 -20.58
N LYS A 420 7.86 12.48 -19.58
CA LYS A 420 8.42 12.48 -18.23
C LYS A 420 8.16 11.20 -17.41
N GLU A 421 7.04 10.53 -17.64
CA GLU A 421 6.59 9.36 -16.89
C GLU A 421 7.18 8.06 -17.44
N ASN A 422 7.44 7.98 -18.76
CA ASN A 422 8.16 6.85 -19.39
C ASN A 422 9.54 6.63 -18.80
N ASN A 423 10.19 7.71 -18.39
CA ASN A 423 11.52 7.68 -17.80
C ASN A 423 11.56 6.92 -16.46
N GLY A 424 10.54 7.08 -15.60
CA GLY A 424 10.49 6.34 -14.33
C GLY A 424 10.41 4.82 -14.54
N TYR A 425 9.67 4.39 -15.57
CA TYR A 425 9.58 2.98 -15.95
C TYR A 425 10.90 2.43 -16.51
N PHE A 426 11.59 3.18 -17.36
CA PHE A 426 12.92 2.80 -17.85
C PHE A 426 13.95 2.63 -16.73
N SER A 427 13.88 3.49 -15.69
CA SER A 427 14.73 3.34 -14.50
C SER A 427 14.51 2.00 -13.79
N ILE A 428 13.25 1.59 -13.63
CA ILE A 428 12.91 0.33 -12.97
C ILE A 428 13.40 -0.87 -13.79
N VAL A 429 13.21 -0.84 -15.11
CA VAL A 429 13.72 -1.89 -16.01
C VAL A 429 15.25 -1.97 -15.94
N SER A 430 15.93 -0.81 -15.88
CA SER A 430 17.38 -0.72 -15.70
C SER A 430 17.84 -1.36 -14.38
N THR A 431 17.16 -1.06 -13.26
CA THR A 431 17.44 -1.70 -11.95
C THR A 431 17.33 -3.22 -12.02
N ILE A 432 16.24 -3.75 -12.59
CA ILE A 432 16.02 -5.20 -12.69
C ILE A 432 17.07 -5.82 -13.62
N LEU A 433 17.40 -5.17 -14.74
CA LEU A 433 18.41 -5.67 -15.67
C LEU A 433 19.80 -5.72 -15.01
N GLN A 434 20.17 -4.68 -14.26
CA GLN A 434 21.41 -4.66 -13.49
C GLN A 434 21.46 -5.83 -12.51
N LEU A 435 20.40 -6.04 -11.73
CA LEU A 435 20.32 -7.16 -10.79
C LEU A 435 20.38 -8.51 -11.50
N ALA A 436 19.73 -8.67 -12.65
CA ALA A 436 19.78 -9.91 -13.43
C ALA A 436 21.20 -10.20 -13.93
N VAL A 437 21.90 -9.18 -14.44
CA VAL A 437 23.29 -9.30 -14.89
C VAL A 437 24.23 -9.64 -13.73
N GLU A 438 24.13 -8.93 -12.60
CA GLU A 438 24.97 -9.13 -11.41
C GLU A 438 24.77 -10.53 -10.80
N ASN A 439 23.54 -11.05 -10.80
CA ASN A 439 23.23 -12.40 -10.31
C ASN A 439 23.44 -13.50 -11.36
N LYS A 440 23.91 -13.16 -12.57
CA LYS A 440 24.07 -14.10 -13.70
C LYS A 440 22.78 -14.83 -14.09
N ASP A 441 21.62 -14.20 -13.95
CA ASP A 441 20.33 -14.76 -14.36
C ASP A 441 20.05 -14.49 -15.85
N LEU A 442 20.65 -15.32 -16.71
CA LEU A 442 20.54 -15.20 -18.16
C LEU A 442 19.08 -15.20 -18.65
N LYS A 443 18.20 -16.00 -18.04
CA LYS A 443 16.79 -16.09 -18.46
C LYS A 443 16.08 -14.74 -18.28
N THR A 444 16.24 -14.13 -17.11
CA THR A 444 15.64 -12.82 -16.84
C THR A 444 16.25 -11.73 -17.74
N THR A 445 17.56 -11.79 -18.01
CA THR A 445 18.21 -10.88 -18.96
C THR A 445 17.63 -11.02 -20.37
N ILE A 446 17.40 -12.25 -20.84
CA ILE A 446 16.77 -12.53 -22.14
C ILE A 446 15.37 -11.94 -22.18
N ASP A 447 14.55 -12.23 -21.17
CA ASP A 447 13.16 -11.76 -21.08
C ASP A 447 13.10 -10.22 -21.14
N ILE A 448 13.89 -9.52 -20.32
CA ILE A 448 13.98 -8.05 -20.32
C ILE A 448 14.47 -7.50 -21.67
N SER A 449 15.43 -8.16 -22.31
CA SER A 449 16.00 -7.69 -23.58
C SER A 449 15.00 -7.84 -24.73
N HIS A 450 14.24 -8.94 -24.77
CA HIS A 450 13.12 -9.10 -25.71
C HIS A 450 12.04 -8.04 -25.49
N VAL A 451 11.74 -7.76 -24.22
CA VAL A 451 10.83 -6.72 -23.78
C VAL A 451 11.27 -5.34 -24.30
N LEU A 452 12.55 -4.97 -24.12
CA LEU A 452 13.12 -3.71 -24.60
C LEU A 452 13.19 -3.65 -26.13
N ALA A 453 13.51 -4.77 -26.80
CA ALA A 453 13.58 -4.85 -28.26
C ALA A 453 12.21 -4.66 -28.93
N ARG A 454 11.13 -5.20 -28.34
CA ARG A 454 9.76 -4.97 -28.85
C ARG A 454 9.49 -3.47 -28.97
N LYS A 455 9.86 -2.68 -27.96
CA LYS A 455 9.70 -1.22 -28.00
C LYS A 455 10.66 -0.54 -28.97
N ALA A 456 11.89 -1.01 -29.10
CA ALA A 456 12.84 -0.49 -30.09
C ALA A 456 12.32 -0.67 -31.53
N ASN A 457 11.65 -1.80 -31.79
CA ASN A 457 11.23 -2.21 -33.13
C ASN A 457 9.75 -1.90 -33.47
N THR A 458 8.93 -1.41 -32.53
CA THR A 458 7.54 -1.01 -32.86
C THR A 458 7.55 -0.01 -34.02
N ALA A 459 6.85 -0.32 -35.11
CA ALA A 459 6.70 0.56 -36.25
C ALA A 459 6.11 1.91 -35.80
N ILE A 460 6.49 2.99 -36.47
CA ILE A 460 5.77 4.26 -36.33
C ILE A 460 4.50 4.08 -37.14
N ASP A 461 3.44 3.51 -36.54
CA ASP A 461 2.14 3.50 -37.21
C ASP A 461 1.68 4.94 -37.33
N GLU A 462 1.62 5.44 -38.56
CA GLU A 462 1.15 6.79 -38.88
C GLU A 462 -0.39 6.93 -38.76
N ASP A 463 -1.09 5.88 -38.31
CA ASP A 463 -2.54 5.72 -38.51
C ASP A 463 -3.40 5.60 -37.23
N GLU A 464 -2.94 6.06 -36.06
CA GLU A 464 -3.91 6.41 -35.00
C GLU A 464 -4.56 7.77 -35.30
N GLU A 465 -5.34 7.82 -36.37
CA GLU A 465 -6.45 8.76 -36.49
C GLU A 465 -7.46 8.45 -35.38
N VAL A 466 -7.22 8.99 -34.19
CA VAL A 466 -8.28 9.20 -33.21
C VAL A 466 -9.30 10.09 -33.92
N GLN A 467 -10.46 9.49 -34.24
CA GLN A 467 -11.67 10.14 -34.71
C GLN A 467 -12.08 11.27 -33.76
N THR A 468 -11.44 12.42 -33.88
CA THR A 468 -11.94 13.69 -33.39
C THR A 468 -12.47 14.43 -34.61
N GLY A 469 -13.76 14.20 -34.87
CA GLY A 469 -14.50 15.08 -35.75
C GLY A 469 -14.34 16.53 -35.27
N PHE A 470 -14.21 17.42 -36.24
CA PHE A 470 -14.09 18.89 -36.15
C PHE A 470 -12.69 19.52 -36.18
N ARG A 471 -12.37 19.94 -37.42
CA ARG A 471 -11.91 21.29 -37.84
C ARG A 471 -10.41 21.57 -38.06
N GLU A 472 -10.14 21.77 -39.36
CA GLU A 472 -9.43 22.91 -39.97
C GLU A 472 -7.91 23.05 -39.75
N LYS A 473 -7.18 22.39 -40.67
CA LYS A 473 -6.24 23.00 -41.63
C LYS A 473 -5.48 24.27 -41.17
N TYR A 474 -4.59 24.10 -40.20
CA TYR A 474 -3.39 24.93 -40.06
C TYR A 474 -2.15 24.03 -39.99
N ASN A 475 -1.01 24.54 -40.51
CA ASN A 475 0.33 23.92 -40.57
C ASN A 475 0.96 23.55 -39.19
N ILE A 476 0.15 23.38 -38.15
CA ILE A 476 0.54 22.94 -36.81
C ILE A 476 0.70 21.41 -36.77
N LYS A 477 0.03 20.67 -37.66
CA LYS A 477 0.14 19.20 -37.76
C LYS A 477 1.58 18.71 -38.01
N SER A 478 2.39 19.43 -38.79
CA SER A 478 3.77 19.00 -39.09
C SER A 478 4.74 19.24 -37.92
N ALA A 479 4.51 20.27 -37.10
CA ALA A 479 5.30 20.53 -35.91
C ALA A 479 4.99 19.54 -34.77
N PHE A 480 3.70 19.22 -34.55
CA PHE A 480 3.30 18.18 -33.60
C PHE A 480 3.74 16.78 -34.04
N LYS A 481 3.58 16.45 -35.33
CA LYS A 481 4.07 15.17 -35.91
C LYS A 481 5.60 15.04 -35.78
N ARG A 482 6.37 16.14 -35.87
CA ARG A 482 7.83 16.17 -35.63
C ARG A 482 8.22 16.01 -34.15
N ILE A 483 7.44 16.56 -33.23
CA ILE A 483 7.70 16.44 -31.78
C ILE A 483 7.38 15.01 -31.32
N GLU A 484 6.27 14.44 -31.77
CA GLU A 484 5.89 13.06 -31.51
C GLU A 484 6.90 12.08 -32.09
N SER A 485 7.32 12.26 -33.36
CA SER A 485 8.35 11.41 -33.98
C SER A 485 9.69 11.47 -33.24
N LYS A 486 10.11 12.65 -32.74
CA LYS A 486 11.34 12.79 -31.94
C LYS A 486 11.25 12.08 -30.59
N SER A 487 10.10 12.16 -29.92
CA SER A 487 9.88 11.50 -28.62
C SER A 487 9.87 9.96 -28.72
N VAL A 488 9.32 9.43 -29.82
CA VAL A 488 9.31 7.99 -30.09
C VAL A 488 10.73 7.49 -30.37
N ILE A 489 11.51 8.22 -31.18
CA ILE A 489 12.91 7.88 -31.47
C ILE A 489 13.76 7.91 -30.20
N GLU A 490 13.58 8.90 -29.32
CA GLU A 490 14.29 8.98 -28.03
C GLU A 490 13.93 7.78 -27.12
N SER A 491 12.65 7.39 -27.04
CA SER A 491 12.23 6.21 -26.27
C SER A 491 12.82 4.89 -26.79
N LYS A 492 12.92 4.74 -28.12
CA LYS A 492 13.58 3.60 -28.76
C LYS A 492 15.07 3.55 -28.42
N LYS A 493 15.75 4.69 -28.51
CA LYS A 493 17.17 4.82 -28.12
C LYS A 493 17.41 4.48 -26.66
N SER A 494 16.55 4.95 -25.74
CA SER A 494 16.67 4.62 -24.30
C SER A 494 16.67 3.11 -24.06
N SER A 495 15.86 2.37 -24.80
CA SER A 495 15.80 0.90 -24.69
C SER A 495 17.14 0.25 -25.08
N VAL A 496 17.75 0.71 -26.18
CA VAL A 496 19.06 0.22 -26.66
C VAL A 496 20.18 0.57 -25.68
N LEU A 497 20.20 1.81 -25.20
CA LEU A 497 21.21 2.28 -24.27
C LEU A 497 21.15 1.51 -22.92
N ILE A 498 19.96 1.14 -22.41
CA ILE A 498 19.83 0.28 -21.22
C ILE A 498 20.44 -1.10 -21.47
N MET A 499 20.22 -1.69 -22.66
CA MET A 499 20.87 -2.94 -23.04
C MET A 499 22.39 -2.80 -23.15
N LEU A 500 22.90 -1.67 -23.66
CA LEU A 500 24.34 -1.38 -23.71
C LEU A 500 24.94 -1.21 -22.31
N GLN A 501 24.19 -0.65 -21.35
CA GLN A 501 24.61 -0.61 -19.94
C GLN A 501 24.72 -2.03 -19.35
N GLY A 502 23.73 -2.87 -19.61
CA GLY A 502 23.75 -4.29 -19.23
C GLY A 502 24.93 -5.05 -19.84
N LEU A 503 25.22 -4.82 -21.12
CA LEU A 503 26.36 -5.39 -21.82
C LEU A 503 27.68 -4.95 -21.18
N LEU A 504 27.90 -3.65 -20.98
CA LEU A 504 29.13 -3.14 -20.35
C LEU A 504 29.33 -3.73 -18.95
N LYS A 505 28.25 -3.81 -18.15
CA LYS A 505 28.29 -4.42 -16.82
C LYS A 505 28.61 -5.91 -16.87
N SER A 506 28.04 -6.65 -17.83
CA SER A 506 28.33 -8.07 -18.00
C SER A 506 29.80 -8.34 -18.37
N ILE A 507 30.44 -7.42 -19.11
CA ILE A 507 31.88 -7.48 -19.39
C ILE A 507 32.69 -7.22 -18.11
N GLU A 508 32.31 -6.21 -17.32
CA GLU A 508 32.99 -5.86 -16.06
C GLU A 508 33.04 -7.04 -15.08
N ILE A 509 31.91 -7.74 -14.91
CA ILE A 509 31.81 -8.89 -14.00
C ILE A 509 32.26 -10.22 -14.65
N SER A 510 32.76 -10.18 -15.89
CA SER A 510 33.19 -11.35 -16.66
C SER A 510 32.10 -12.42 -16.83
N ASN A 511 30.85 -12.00 -17.04
CA ASN A 511 29.73 -12.89 -17.36
C ASN A 511 29.62 -13.10 -18.88
N HIS A 512 30.50 -13.96 -19.40
CA HIS A 512 30.70 -14.17 -20.84
C HIS A 512 29.45 -14.63 -21.61
N GLU A 513 28.61 -15.49 -21.01
CA GLU A 513 27.38 -15.98 -21.64
C GLU A 513 26.40 -14.82 -21.91
N THR A 514 26.20 -13.96 -20.91
CA THR A 514 25.35 -12.77 -21.03
C THR A 514 25.93 -11.76 -22.01
N VAL A 515 27.25 -11.59 -22.06
CA VAL A 515 27.92 -10.77 -23.07
C VAL A 515 27.61 -11.31 -24.46
N GLY A 516 27.82 -12.61 -24.69
CA GLY A 516 27.56 -13.28 -25.96
C GLY A 516 26.11 -13.11 -26.41
N PHE A 517 25.16 -13.27 -25.49
CA PHE A 517 23.76 -13.00 -25.72
C PHE A 517 23.52 -11.56 -26.16
N PHE A 518 23.94 -10.55 -25.39
CA PHE A 518 23.71 -9.15 -25.72
C PHE A 518 24.31 -8.76 -27.07
N ILE A 519 25.53 -9.21 -27.36
CA ILE A 519 26.21 -8.94 -28.64
C ILE A 519 25.39 -9.49 -29.82
N LYS A 520 25.01 -10.76 -29.78
CA LYS A 520 24.14 -11.36 -30.82
C LYS A 520 22.80 -10.64 -30.91
N PHE A 521 22.21 -10.37 -29.75
CA PHE A 521 20.87 -9.83 -29.66
C PHE A 521 20.78 -8.41 -30.23
N LEU A 522 21.71 -7.54 -29.84
CA LEU A 522 21.82 -6.17 -30.32
C LEU A 522 22.11 -6.12 -31.83
N SER A 523 23.04 -6.95 -32.31
CA SER A 523 23.41 -6.98 -33.73
C SER A 523 22.32 -7.55 -34.65
N ASN A 524 21.52 -8.52 -34.17
CA ASN A 524 20.55 -9.21 -35.03
C ASN A 524 19.13 -8.64 -34.91
N ASN A 525 18.73 -8.14 -33.74
CA ASN A 525 17.33 -7.81 -33.49
C ASN A 525 17.00 -6.32 -33.58
N ILE A 526 17.97 -5.41 -33.65
CA ILE A 526 17.71 -3.96 -33.61
C ILE A 526 18.10 -3.30 -34.93
N GLU A 527 17.23 -2.41 -35.43
CA GLU A 527 17.49 -1.65 -36.64
C GLU A 527 18.78 -0.80 -36.55
N PRO A 528 19.65 -0.83 -37.58
CA PRO A 528 20.87 -0.01 -37.68
C PRO A 528 20.63 1.48 -37.37
N LYS A 529 19.52 2.02 -37.90
CA LYS A 529 19.12 3.43 -37.72
C LYS A 529 18.94 3.84 -36.25
N ILE A 530 18.68 2.89 -35.35
CA ILE A 530 18.46 3.13 -33.92
C ILE A 530 19.71 2.78 -33.12
N ILE A 531 20.35 1.65 -33.43
CA ILE A 531 21.51 1.15 -32.68
C ILE A 531 22.79 1.95 -32.93
N GLU A 532 23.08 2.39 -34.16
CA GLU A 532 24.31 3.18 -34.41
C GLU A 532 24.32 4.51 -33.63
N PRO A 533 23.25 5.34 -33.67
CA PRO A 533 23.25 6.56 -32.87
C PRO A 533 23.32 6.29 -31.37
N ALA A 534 22.67 5.21 -30.90
CA ALA A 534 22.70 4.82 -29.50
C ALA A 534 24.11 4.39 -29.05
N ILE A 535 24.83 3.58 -29.85
CA ILE A 535 26.21 3.19 -29.54
C ILE A 535 27.11 4.42 -29.47
N ASN A 536 27.01 5.33 -30.45
CA ASN A 536 27.85 6.53 -30.49
C ASN A 536 27.57 7.46 -29.31
N GLU A 537 26.29 7.64 -28.97
CA GLU A 537 25.87 8.40 -27.80
C GLU A 537 26.38 7.76 -26.50
N PHE A 538 26.26 6.44 -26.37
CA PHE A 538 26.77 5.68 -25.21
C PHE A 538 28.28 5.88 -25.01
N ILE A 539 29.06 5.71 -26.08
CA ILE A 539 30.52 5.90 -26.06
C ILE A 539 30.88 7.30 -25.57
N ASN A 540 30.22 8.32 -26.12
CA ASN A 540 30.47 9.72 -25.76
C ASN A 540 30.15 10.00 -24.29
N HIS A 541 29.01 9.49 -23.78
CA HIS A 541 28.65 9.63 -22.37
C HIS A 541 29.65 8.96 -21.44
N ILE A 542 30.05 7.72 -21.75
CA ILE A 542 30.99 6.95 -20.93
C ILE A 542 32.36 7.64 -20.87
N ASN A 543 32.89 8.13 -21.99
CA ASN A 543 34.19 8.79 -22.09
C ASN A 543 34.21 10.16 -21.42
N ASN A 544 33.14 10.95 -21.55
CA ASN A 544 33.07 12.29 -20.96
C ASN A 544 32.69 12.28 -19.47
N GLY A 545 32.52 11.09 -18.87
CA GLY A 545 32.05 10.95 -17.49
C GLY A 545 30.63 11.49 -17.28
N ILE A 546 29.88 11.71 -18.36
CA ILE A 546 28.51 12.21 -18.31
C ILE A 546 27.63 11.03 -17.92
N ALA A 547 26.79 11.22 -16.89
CA ALA A 547 25.77 10.23 -16.58
C ALA A 547 24.90 10.05 -17.83
N ILE A 548 24.66 8.80 -18.25
CA ILE A 548 23.73 8.51 -19.34
C ILE A 548 22.34 8.88 -18.84
N GLU A 549 21.98 10.14 -19.05
CA GLU A 549 20.75 10.72 -18.55
C GLU A 549 19.65 10.47 -19.56
N TYR A 550 18.84 9.45 -19.31
CA TYR A 550 17.56 9.28 -19.99
C TYR A 550 16.52 10.31 -19.54
N TYR A 551 16.89 11.28 -18.70
CA TYR A 551 16.00 11.76 -17.65
C TYR A 551 15.80 13.27 -17.65
N ASP A 552 14.57 13.64 -17.29
CA ASP A 552 14.17 15.00 -16.95
C ASP A 552 14.55 15.27 -15.49
N GLU A 553 14.98 16.50 -15.19
CA GLU A 553 15.31 17.04 -13.86
C GLU A 553 14.18 16.75 -12.83
N PHE A 554 12.95 16.63 -13.34
CA PHE A 554 11.72 16.32 -12.61
C PHE A 554 11.71 15.05 -11.77
N VAL A 555 12.32 13.96 -12.25
CA VAL A 555 12.28 12.65 -11.58
C VAL A 555 13.44 12.54 -10.59
N ARG A 556 14.56 13.22 -10.87
CA ARG A 556 15.78 13.24 -10.05
C ARG A 556 15.60 13.88 -8.68
N GLU A 557 14.90 15.01 -8.63
CA GLU A 557 14.72 15.75 -7.37
C GLU A 557 13.77 15.02 -6.39
N GLY A 558 12.90 14.14 -6.89
CA GLY A 558 11.85 13.50 -6.10
C GLY A 558 12.07 12.02 -5.77
N THR A 559 12.93 11.29 -6.48
CA THR A 559 13.16 9.86 -6.21
C THR A 559 14.55 9.59 -5.62
N LYS A 560 14.69 8.46 -4.92
CA LYS A 560 15.98 7.90 -4.50
C LYS A 560 16.53 6.85 -5.47
N LEU A 561 15.95 6.74 -6.66
CA LEU A 561 16.30 5.69 -7.61
C LEU A 561 17.71 5.91 -8.16
N LYS A 562 18.48 4.83 -8.27
CA LYS A 562 19.72 4.85 -9.04
C LYS A 562 19.38 4.67 -10.50
N TYR A 563 19.86 5.60 -11.32
CA TYR A 563 19.44 5.74 -12.72
C TYR A 563 20.42 5.15 -13.73
N THR A 564 21.61 4.79 -13.26
CA THR A 564 22.72 4.28 -14.05
C THR A 564 23.32 3.10 -13.32
N PHE A 565 23.84 2.16 -14.09
CA PHE A 565 24.63 1.06 -13.56
C PHE A 565 25.88 1.59 -12.85
N ASP A 566 26.20 1.01 -11.70
CA ASP A 566 27.42 1.33 -10.98
C ASP A 566 28.58 0.56 -11.64
N TYR A 567 29.50 1.28 -12.27
CA TYR A 567 30.70 0.70 -12.88
C TYR A 567 31.94 0.97 -12.04
N ASN A 568 32.86 0.00 -11.98
CA ASN A 568 34.19 0.25 -11.46
C ASN A 568 34.97 1.19 -12.39
N GLN A 569 35.19 2.43 -11.92
CA GLN A 569 35.84 3.51 -12.68
C GLN A 569 37.23 3.10 -13.19
N ASN A 570 37.96 2.27 -12.45
CA ASN A 570 39.32 1.84 -12.84
C ASN A 570 39.32 0.89 -14.04
N THR A 571 38.20 0.19 -14.28
CA THR A 571 38.08 -0.83 -15.34
C THR A 571 37.14 -0.41 -16.46
N LYS A 572 36.42 0.71 -16.29
CA LYS A 572 35.37 1.19 -17.19
C LYS A 572 35.87 1.37 -18.62
N GLU A 573 37.02 2.01 -18.81
CA GLU A 573 37.62 2.22 -20.14
C GLU A 573 38.02 0.91 -20.83
N TYR A 574 38.64 0.00 -20.08
CA TYR A 574 39.00 -1.33 -20.57
C TYR A 574 37.77 -2.14 -21.01
N CYS A 575 36.71 -2.11 -20.20
CA CYS A 575 35.45 -2.79 -20.51
C CYS A 575 34.76 -2.18 -21.74
N LEU A 576 34.79 -0.84 -21.89
CA LEU A 576 34.24 -0.16 -23.06
C LEU A 576 34.97 -0.59 -24.35
N LYS A 577 36.31 -0.61 -24.34
CA LYS A 577 37.10 -1.04 -25.50
C LYS A 577 36.80 -2.49 -25.87
N LYS A 578 36.69 -3.39 -24.89
CA LYS A 578 36.23 -4.77 -25.13
C LYS A 578 34.84 -4.83 -25.76
N MET A 579 33.90 -4.05 -25.25
CA MET A 579 32.53 -4.00 -25.76
C MET A 579 32.48 -3.60 -27.24
N ILE A 580 33.19 -2.53 -27.60
CA ILE A 580 33.23 -2.02 -28.98
C ILE A 580 33.88 -3.06 -29.89
N LEU A 581 34.99 -3.68 -29.47
CA LEU A 581 35.67 -4.70 -30.25
C LEU A 581 34.77 -5.93 -30.50
N LEU A 582 34.01 -6.39 -29.50
CA LEU A 582 33.07 -7.50 -29.63
C LEU A 582 31.91 -7.15 -30.59
N LEU A 583 31.29 -5.96 -30.42
CA LEU A 583 30.22 -5.50 -31.30
C LEU A 583 30.72 -5.37 -32.75
N TYR A 584 31.93 -4.81 -32.92
CA TYR A 584 32.56 -4.62 -34.23
C TYR A 584 32.84 -5.95 -34.92
N SER A 585 33.47 -6.89 -34.20
CA SER A 585 33.82 -8.21 -34.73
C SER A 585 32.56 -9.00 -35.13
N GLN A 586 31.52 -8.98 -34.30
CA GLN A 586 30.26 -9.65 -34.62
C GLN A 586 29.59 -9.03 -35.85
N ASN A 587 29.58 -7.71 -35.97
CA ASN A 587 28.98 -7.03 -37.10
C ASN A 587 29.76 -7.28 -38.41
N MET A 588 31.10 -7.28 -38.38
CA MET A 588 31.90 -7.64 -39.54
C MET A 588 31.69 -9.09 -39.97
N HIS A 589 31.58 -10.01 -39.02
CA HIS A 589 31.28 -11.40 -39.31
C HIS A 589 29.91 -11.58 -39.97
N ILE A 590 28.90 -10.80 -39.57
CA ILE A 590 27.57 -10.78 -40.22
C ILE A 590 27.68 -10.33 -41.68
N ILE A 591 28.47 -9.29 -41.95
CA ILE A 591 28.69 -8.74 -43.29
C ILE A 591 29.41 -9.74 -44.19
N GLU A 592 30.55 -10.28 -43.74
CA GLU A 592 31.39 -11.19 -44.54
C GLU A 592 30.66 -12.49 -44.89
N ASN A 593 29.89 -13.03 -43.94
CA ASN A 593 29.12 -14.25 -44.14
C ASN A 593 27.73 -14.02 -44.75
N LYS A 594 27.38 -12.76 -45.10
CA LYS A 594 26.08 -12.38 -45.68
C LYS A 594 24.90 -12.96 -44.90
N ILE A 595 24.97 -12.91 -43.57
CA ILE A 595 23.90 -13.39 -42.73
C ILE A 595 22.67 -12.51 -43.01
N ASN A 596 21.60 -13.12 -43.49
CA ASN A 596 20.39 -12.40 -43.86
C ASN A 596 19.71 -11.86 -42.60
N LEU A 597 19.98 -10.60 -42.28
CA LEU A 597 19.26 -9.84 -41.29
C LEU A 597 18.02 -9.23 -41.96
N ASN A 598 16.94 -9.02 -41.21
CA ASN A 598 15.71 -8.38 -41.72
C ASN A 598 15.90 -6.90 -42.13
N TYR A 599 17.14 -6.44 -42.32
CA TYR A 599 17.52 -5.05 -42.58
C TYR A 599 18.57 -4.98 -43.70
N GLU A 600 18.41 -4.02 -44.61
CA GLU A 600 19.25 -3.88 -45.82
C GLU A 600 20.66 -3.31 -45.56
N LYS A 601 20.94 -2.79 -44.36
CA LYS A 601 22.22 -2.13 -44.03
C LYS A 601 22.87 -2.73 -42.78
N ALA A 602 24.19 -2.82 -42.81
CA ALA A 602 25.00 -3.20 -41.66
C ALA A 602 25.15 -2.03 -40.66
N ILE A 603 25.50 -2.34 -39.41
CA ILE A 603 25.65 -1.36 -38.33
C ILE A 603 27.03 -0.69 -38.45
N ALA A 604 27.09 0.61 -38.68
CA ALA A 604 28.32 1.40 -38.59
C ALA A 604 28.71 1.66 -37.13
N ILE A 605 29.68 0.89 -36.63
CA ILE A 605 30.21 1.04 -35.27
C ILE A 605 31.39 2.01 -35.29
N ASN A 606 31.33 3.06 -34.46
CA ASN A 606 32.46 3.96 -34.28
C ASN A 606 33.64 3.24 -33.61
N THR A 607 34.74 3.07 -34.35
CA THR A 607 35.97 2.43 -33.87
C THR A 607 36.99 3.43 -33.30
N GLU A 608 36.69 4.73 -33.21
CA GLU A 608 37.61 5.73 -32.65
C GLU A 608 38.13 5.37 -31.24
N PRO A 609 37.33 4.85 -30.30
CA PRO A 609 37.84 4.45 -28.99
C PRO A 609 38.82 3.26 -29.02
N LEU A 610 38.91 2.55 -30.16
CA LEU A 610 39.89 1.49 -30.42
C LEU A 610 41.20 2.02 -31.05
N ARG A 611 41.36 3.34 -31.18
CA ARG A 611 42.64 3.98 -31.51
C ARG A 611 43.57 3.95 -30.30
N ILE A 612 44.25 2.85 -30.14
CA ILE A 612 45.16 2.56 -29.02
C ILE A 612 46.47 1.96 -29.54
N ASP A 613 47.50 1.89 -28.69
CA ASP A 613 48.74 1.19 -28.99
C ASP A 613 48.44 -0.24 -29.50
N ASN A 614 49.02 -0.60 -30.63
CA ASN A 614 48.89 -1.92 -31.26
C ASN A 614 49.22 -3.06 -30.28
N ARG A 615 50.14 -2.85 -29.33
CA ARG A 615 50.43 -3.84 -28.27
C ARG A 615 49.23 -4.05 -27.35
N TYR A 616 48.56 -2.97 -26.97
CA TYR A 616 47.37 -3.01 -26.12
C TYR A 616 46.16 -3.57 -26.87
N LEU A 617 46.01 -3.25 -28.16
CA LEU A 617 44.98 -3.85 -29.02
C LEU A 617 45.19 -5.36 -29.16
N LYS A 618 46.42 -5.79 -29.43
CA LYS A 618 46.79 -7.22 -29.50
C LYS A 618 46.51 -7.92 -28.16
N HIS A 619 46.82 -7.27 -27.04
CA HIS A 619 46.48 -7.79 -25.71
C HIS A 619 44.97 -7.98 -25.53
N LEU A 620 44.15 -6.98 -25.92
CA LEU A 620 42.70 -7.06 -25.82
C LEU A 620 42.11 -8.21 -26.66
N ILE A 621 42.54 -8.33 -27.92
CA ILE A 621 42.10 -9.40 -28.82
C ILE A 621 42.48 -10.76 -28.25
N ASN A 622 43.74 -10.95 -27.85
CA ASN A 622 44.20 -12.21 -27.27
C ASN A 622 43.38 -12.61 -26.03
N ARG A 623 43.02 -11.63 -25.18
CA ARG A 623 42.19 -11.86 -23.99
C ARG A 623 40.73 -12.20 -24.32
N ILE A 624 40.19 -11.71 -25.42
CA ILE A 624 38.84 -12.06 -25.87
C ILE A 624 38.84 -13.46 -26.49
N VAL A 625 39.78 -13.72 -27.40
CA VAL A 625 39.92 -15.02 -28.10
C VAL A 625 40.20 -16.14 -27.11
N SER A 626 40.98 -15.89 -26.04
CA SER A 626 41.21 -16.91 -24.99
C SER A 626 39.94 -17.36 -24.25
N CYS A 627 38.85 -16.60 -24.37
CA CYS A 627 37.56 -16.89 -23.74
C CYS A 627 36.46 -17.14 -24.78
N SER A 628 36.79 -17.43 -26.06
CA SER A 628 35.81 -17.51 -27.17
C SER A 628 34.67 -18.49 -26.88
N GLU A 629 35.00 -19.67 -26.36
CA GLU A 629 34.07 -20.75 -26.03
C GLU A 629 32.93 -20.29 -25.11
N TYR A 630 33.23 -19.39 -24.16
CA TYR A 630 32.25 -18.90 -23.17
C TYR A 630 31.33 -17.80 -23.72
N TYR A 631 31.76 -17.09 -24.76
CA TYR A 631 30.92 -16.08 -25.41
C TYR A 631 29.92 -16.71 -26.37
N ALA A 632 30.15 -17.95 -26.82
CA ALA A 632 29.38 -18.62 -27.85
C ALA A 632 29.23 -17.79 -29.14
N LEU A 633 30.22 -16.96 -29.49
CA LEU A 633 30.22 -16.12 -30.69
C LEU A 633 31.09 -16.76 -31.78
N ASN A 634 30.46 -17.21 -32.88
CA ASN A 634 31.18 -17.87 -33.98
C ASN A 634 32.33 -17.03 -34.55
N CYS A 635 32.20 -15.69 -34.52
CA CYS A 635 33.24 -14.78 -34.99
C CYS A 635 34.54 -14.85 -34.17
N LEU A 636 34.49 -15.33 -32.92
CA LEU A 636 35.67 -15.44 -32.06
C LEU A 636 36.41 -16.77 -32.22
N ASP A 637 35.76 -17.80 -32.76
CA ASP A 637 36.34 -19.12 -32.95
C ASP A 637 37.21 -19.17 -34.23
N ASP A 638 36.91 -18.31 -35.21
CA ASP A 638 37.72 -18.17 -36.42
C ASP A 638 38.93 -17.25 -36.17
N ARG A 639 40.10 -17.88 -35.96
CA ARG A 639 41.37 -17.17 -35.77
C ARG A 639 41.79 -16.35 -36.98
N ILE A 640 41.51 -16.83 -38.20
CA ILE A 640 41.90 -16.14 -39.43
C ILE A 640 41.09 -14.85 -39.57
N PHE A 641 39.79 -14.93 -39.28
CA PHE A 641 38.91 -13.77 -39.20
C PHE A 641 39.39 -12.76 -38.15
N MET A 642 39.67 -13.21 -36.92
CA MET A 642 40.14 -12.31 -35.85
C MET A 642 41.50 -11.65 -36.15
N ASP A 643 42.41 -12.36 -36.83
CA ASP A 643 43.66 -11.78 -37.34
C ASP A 643 43.41 -10.77 -38.47
N GLY A 644 42.34 -10.96 -39.25
CA GLY A 644 41.82 -9.98 -40.20
C GLY A 644 41.34 -8.71 -39.50
N ILE A 645 40.52 -8.85 -38.46
CA ILE A 645 40.04 -7.72 -37.64
C ILE A 645 41.21 -6.95 -37.01
N TYR A 646 42.20 -7.64 -36.45
CA TYR A 646 43.40 -6.99 -35.91
C TYR A 646 44.13 -6.16 -36.96
N ARG A 647 44.33 -6.71 -38.16
CA ARG A 647 44.99 -6.01 -39.27
C ARG A 647 44.20 -4.79 -39.73
N ASP A 648 42.88 -4.91 -39.88
CA ASP A 648 42.02 -3.79 -40.28
C ASP A 648 42.05 -2.64 -39.26
N LEU A 649 41.93 -2.94 -37.97
CA LEU A 649 42.03 -1.93 -36.91
C LEU A 649 43.44 -1.31 -36.82
N THR A 650 44.49 -2.12 -36.99
CA THR A 650 45.89 -1.63 -37.01
C THR A 650 46.12 -0.71 -38.19
N TYR A 651 45.61 -1.06 -39.37
CA TYR A 651 45.69 -0.23 -40.57
C TYR A 651 44.95 1.10 -40.39
N LYS A 652 43.73 1.07 -39.85
CA LYS A 652 42.97 2.30 -39.50
C LYS A 652 43.72 3.19 -38.51
N ASN A 653 44.41 2.61 -37.52
CA ASN A 653 45.24 3.36 -36.59
C ASN A 653 46.44 4.03 -37.28
N LEU A 654 47.04 3.37 -38.28
CA LEU A 654 48.20 3.89 -39.03
C LEU A 654 47.85 4.97 -40.07
N VAL A 655 46.72 4.81 -40.79
CA VAL A 655 46.32 5.74 -41.86
C VAL A 655 45.98 7.14 -41.33
N ASP A 656 45.46 7.25 -40.11
CA ASP A 656 45.10 8.54 -39.53
C ASP A 656 46.27 9.21 -38.76
N LEU A 657 47.24 8.44 -38.25
CA LEU A 657 48.50 8.99 -37.73
C LEU A 657 49.38 9.63 -38.82
N GLY A 658 49.16 9.27 -40.09
CA GLY A 658 49.78 9.92 -41.25
C GLY A 658 49.11 11.24 -41.66
N LYS A 659 48.03 11.66 -40.99
CA LYS A 659 47.26 12.89 -41.28
C LYS A 659 47.30 13.93 -40.14
N SER A 660 47.95 13.64 -39.01
CA SER A 660 48.11 14.55 -37.87
C SER A 660 49.41 15.34 -37.93
#